data_AF-G4HJB6-F1
#
_entry.id   AF-G4HJB6-F1
#
_cell.length_a   1.000
_cell.length_b   1.000
_cell.length_c   1.000
_cell.angle_alpha   90.00
_cell.angle_beta   90.00
_cell.angle_gamma   90.00
#
_symmetry.space_group_name_H-M   'P 1'
#
loop_
_entity.id
_entity.type
_entity.pdbx_description
1 polymer ?
#
loop_
_entity_poly.entity_id
_entity_poly.type
_entity_poly.pdbx_seq_one_letter_code
_entity_poly.pdbx_strand_id
1 'polypeptide(L)'
;MMKKARKRDGWENRRIAVLLLGVLLLSLGNLPVKGDAALTAGGAPVNLALDKPAMASSAVSGREAGKAVDGSRDTYWQPASTDREDMSVHIQVELGSGQPLNQVILDLNRGDNLKAVEIDYSLEGESWSRAFTKTEGIRADGQERISFDAVTASQVRITLQLSRNLNVQLKEMEIYMQDGSSEIPVDVTELAFVKGDGTPFGNNDELSLEIGGTTPLEVRGRGANGEWAALPPHQIRYLADGASSTVTPDGTVTGRKVGATRIYAEASVGGKTVRSPDLWFVVKDEHEFEDAKYVAFTSFRHPALTQRIGEAAILEETKTLPVVMIAPNLSGSVSTRWLRDGQSRGNLGTKTLIAGEDASIQLPGGMKVPGTYEIQMTFHMSDGGTYYDSLYYTVMPKNGVPDGQSRIAYVGKNGRMVYVPDYKGNRIIDFSHVGYQGGGVRLPDVQAEVAVEPTGGDDTAMLQAAIDEVSRLPRDADGFRGAVLLRSGTYFVGGTLRIQASGVVLRGEGKDDNGTIIRGTGTAARNLIEVGGTAGPSIVEGTETDIQDLYVPAGSRTFHVQDASGYKAGDSVIVRRIGSERWIHEIGMDHIFMRPLTGGTKQWTPFNLDFDRVITAIDGNRITVDAPLANAIERQWGGGKLFKATDEERIEQVGIENMRAVSDFDPSKTDTKMDNDVLDTPYYSDEDHAERFIMMNSVKNAWVREVEGYHFSYALVQVGRQAKWVTVQDSEMYDMVSIITGGRRYSLFIQGQLNLVQRNYTETSRHAYVIESRVQGPNVMYDNRATREYNTSEPHHRWSTGGLYDNVSARISVRDRAWLGSGHGWAGANYVMWNTEGGLVAQKPPTAQNYAIGHVPTEDGLNVRPLVPNDYDPRPREDGYWESTGRHVAPQSLFIQQLKDRLGQEAVDHLARTPVGGGALDVPELP
;
A
#
# COMPACT_ATOMS: atom_id res chain seq x y z
N MET A 1 -47.89 -39.05 -5.06
CA MET A 1 -48.66 -38.51 -6.21
C MET A 1 -47.81 -37.38 -6.80
N MET A 2 -47.07 -37.55 -7.90
CA MET A 2 -47.54 -37.39 -9.30
C MET A 2 -48.46 -36.16 -9.45
N LYS A 3 -48.29 -35.20 -10.35
CA LYS A 3 -47.43 -35.03 -11.55
C LYS A 3 -47.77 -33.61 -12.10
N LYS A 4 -46.77 -32.89 -12.64
CA LYS A 4 -46.73 -32.19 -13.96
C LYS A 4 -47.93 -31.28 -14.36
N ALA A 5 -47.82 -30.09 -14.96
CA ALA A 5 -46.92 -29.46 -15.93
C ALA A 5 -47.56 -28.07 -16.23
N ARG A 6 -46.89 -27.02 -16.76
CA ARG A 6 -46.51 -26.82 -18.17
C ARG A 6 -45.90 -25.40 -18.29
N LYS A 7 -44.70 -25.25 -18.87
CA LYS A 7 -44.38 -24.61 -20.18
C LYS A 7 -44.40 -23.06 -20.18
N ARG A 8 -43.23 -22.40 -20.36
CA ARG A 8 -42.60 -21.92 -21.64
C ARG A 8 -43.18 -20.55 -22.04
N ASP A 9 -42.49 -19.54 -22.59
CA ASP A 9 -41.20 -19.39 -23.30
C ASP A 9 -40.83 -17.88 -23.28
N GLY A 10 -39.54 -17.56 -23.48
CA GLY A 10 -39.11 -16.52 -24.45
C GLY A 10 -38.78 -15.10 -23.98
N TRP A 11 -37.51 -14.70 -24.20
CA TRP A 11 -37.03 -13.38 -24.73
C TRP A 11 -37.39 -12.08 -23.96
N GLU A 12 -36.62 -11.00 -23.91
CA GLU A 12 -35.32 -10.58 -24.45
C GLU A 12 -34.96 -9.24 -23.74
N ASN A 13 -33.67 -8.98 -23.57
CA ASN A 13 -32.96 -7.69 -23.59
C ASN A 13 -33.59 -6.41 -23.00
N ARG A 14 -32.84 -5.75 -22.08
CA ARG A 14 -32.31 -4.38 -22.31
C ARG A 14 -31.25 -3.96 -21.28
N ARG A 15 -30.03 -3.81 -21.82
CA ARG A 15 -28.95 -2.85 -21.54
C ARG A 15 -29.08 -1.98 -20.26
N ILE A 16 -28.12 -2.14 -19.35
CA ILE A 16 -27.83 -1.20 -18.26
C ILE A 16 -26.54 -0.45 -18.63
N ALA A 17 -26.65 0.86 -18.80
CA ALA A 17 -25.52 1.77 -18.90
C ALA A 17 -25.14 2.19 -17.47
N VAL A 18 -23.88 1.94 -17.09
CA VAL A 18 -23.30 2.39 -15.82
C VAL A 18 -22.57 3.70 -16.08
N LEU A 19 -23.05 4.78 -15.46
CA LEU A 19 -22.42 6.10 -15.48
C LEU A 19 -21.49 6.22 -14.27
N LEU A 20 -20.20 6.29 -14.54
CA LEU A 20 -19.14 6.68 -13.62
C LEU A 20 -19.11 8.21 -13.51
N LEU A 21 -19.32 8.76 -12.31
CA LEU A 21 -18.90 10.12 -11.99
C LEU A 21 -17.87 10.08 -10.86
N GLY A 22 -16.61 10.33 -11.21
CA GLY A 22 -15.53 10.60 -10.27
C GLY A 22 -15.35 12.12 -10.13
N VAL A 23 -15.20 12.57 -8.88
CA VAL A 23 -14.85 13.95 -8.53
C VAL A 23 -13.35 14.17 -8.78
N LEU A 24 -13.02 15.32 -9.36
CA LEU A 24 -11.69 15.78 -9.79
C LEU A 24 -11.44 17.17 -9.18
N LEU A 25 -10.17 17.54 -8.95
CA LEU A 25 -9.51 18.88 -8.88
C LEU A 25 -8.21 18.70 -8.02
N LEU A 26 -6.99 19.17 -8.32
CA LEU A 26 -6.31 20.05 -9.30
C LEU A 26 -4.80 19.66 -9.25
N SER A 27 -4.05 19.42 -10.33
CA SER A 27 -3.46 20.28 -11.37
C SER A 27 -1.93 20.29 -11.27
N LEU A 28 -1.22 19.99 -12.37
CA LEU A 28 -0.11 20.79 -12.89
C LEU A 28 0.23 20.29 -14.31
N GLY A 29 0.45 21.25 -15.21
CA GLY A 29 0.35 21.10 -16.65
C GLY A 29 1.51 20.38 -17.33
N ASN A 30 1.21 19.80 -18.49
CA ASN A 30 2.19 19.49 -19.51
C ASN A 30 1.68 19.94 -20.89
N LEU A 31 2.57 20.62 -21.61
CA LEU A 31 2.41 21.14 -22.97
C LEU A 31 2.22 20.01 -24.01
N PRO A 32 1.63 20.29 -25.17
CA PRO A 32 1.16 19.28 -26.11
C PRO A 32 2.32 18.70 -26.92
N VAL A 33 2.53 17.38 -26.83
CA VAL A 33 3.30 16.64 -27.84
C VAL A 33 2.31 16.15 -28.90
N LYS A 34 2.59 16.56 -30.14
CA LYS A 34 1.81 16.26 -31.36
C LYS A 34 1.47 14.77 -31.49
N GLY A 35 0.20 14.51 -31.77
CA GLY A 35 -0.24 13.23 -32.32
C GLY A 35 0.31 13.01 -33.73
N ASP A 36 0.67 11.77 -34.03
CA ASP A 36 -0.06 10.89 -34.95
C ASP A 36 0.84 9.70 -35.32
N ALA A 37 0.32 8.49 -35.10
CA ALA A 37 0.08 7.53 -36.19
C ALA A 37 -0.50 6.25 -35.59
N ALA A 38 -1.79 6.05 -35.83
CA ALA A 38 -2.37 4.71 -35.85
C ALA A 38 -1.60 3.88 -36.89
N LEU A 39 -1.02 2.75 -36.48
CA LEU A 39 -0.46 1.80 -37.43
C LEU A 39 -1.46 0.67 -37.67
N THR A 40 -1.97 0.71 -38.89
CA THR A 40 -2.77 -0.29 -39.59
C THR A 40 -2.04 -1.63 -39.70
N ALA A 41 -2.85 -2.69 -39.79
CA ALA A 41 -2.45 -4.08 -40.04
C ALA A 41 -1.55 -4.29 -41.28
N GLY A 42 -0.67 -5.29 -41.20
CA GLY A 42 -0.08 -6.00 -42.34
C GLY A 42 1.20 -5.39 -42.92
N GLY A 43 2.35 -5.56 -42.26
CA GLY A 43 3.65 -5.34 -42.90
C GLY A 43 3.95 -6.43 -43.93
N ALA A 44 4.53 -6.07 -45.08
CA ALA A 44 4.97 -7.03 -46.08
C ALA A 44 6.07 -7.97 -45.52
N PRO A 45 6.16 -9.24 -45.95
CA PRO A 45 7.19 -10.17 -45.50
C PRO A 45 8.60 -9.61 -45.72
N VAL A 46 9.48 -9.74 -44.72
CA VAL A 46 10.87 -9.27 -44.79
C VAL A 46 11.75 -10.32 -45.49
N ASN A 47 12.45 -9.93 -46.57
CA ASN A 47 13.44 -10.80 -47.22
C ASN A 47 14.70 -10.88 -46.36
N LEU A 48 14.94 -12.02 -45.72
CA LEU A 48 16.06 -12.29 -44.83
C LEU A 48 17.41 -12.33 -45.55
N ALA A 49 17.43 -12.57 -46.87
CA ALA A 49 18.65 -12.64 -47.67
C ALA A 49 19.13 -11.28 -48.20
N LEU A 50 18.26 -10.27 -48.21
CA LEU A 50 18.55 -8.98 -48.85
C LEU A 50 19.79 -8.31 -48.27
N ASP A 51 20.74 -7.96 -49.15
CA ASP A 51 22.04 -7.35 -48.85
C ASP A 51 22.91 -8.12 -47.84
N LYS A 52 22.66 -9.42 -47.67
CA LYS A 52 23.46 -10.27 -46.78
C LYS A 52 24.75 -10.76 -47.44
N PRO A 53 25.81 -11.03 -46.66
CA PRO A 53 27.00 -11.70 -47.17
C PRO A 53 26.62 -13.03 -47.84
N ALA A 54 27.05 -13.19 -49.09
CA ALA A 54 26.80 -14.38 -49.88
C ALA A 54 28.09 -14.95 -50.48
N MET A 55 28.21 -16.27 -50.47
CA MET A 55 29.31 -17.04 -51.06
C MET A 55 28.76 -18.08 -52.01
N ALA A 56 29.53 -18.49 -53.01
CA ALA A 56 29.13 -19.54 -53.94
C ALA A 56 30.29 -20.49 -54.25
N SER A 57 29.98 -21.65 -54.80
CA SER A 57 30.95 -22.65 -55.26
C SER A 57 31.98 -22.06 -56.23
N SER A 58 31.53 -21.18 -57.12
CA SER A 58 32.37 -20.36 -57.99
C SER A 58 31.59 -19.16 -58.54
N ALA A 59 32.28 -18.26 -59.25
CA ALA A 59 31.63 -17.20 -60.00
C ALA A 59 32.43 -16.82 -61.26
N VAL A 60 31.74 -16.29 -62.27
CA VAL A 60 32.36 -15.52 -63.35
C VAL A 60 32.56 -14.07 -62.90
N SER A 61 33.67 -13.43 -63.28
CA SER A 61 33.94 -12.02 -62.93
C SER A 61 32.75 -11.11 -63.27
N GLY A 62 32.30 -10.31 -62.30
CA GLY A 62 31.14 -9.42 -62.40
C GLY A 62 29.78 -10.11 -62.19
N ARG A 63 29.75 -11.38 -61.80
CA ARG A 63 28.56 -12.22 -61.55
C ARG A 63 28.71 -13.00 -60.24
N GLU A 64 29.22 -12.34 -59.21
CA GLU A 64 29.49 -12.90 -57.89
C GLU A 64 28.20 -13.22 -57.12
N ALA A 65 28.29 -14.04 -56.06
CA ALA A 65 27.14 -14.49 -55.27
C ALA A 65 26.27 -13.34 -54.72
N GLY A 66 26.88 -12.21 -54.33
CA GLY A 66 26.16 -11.03 -53.84
C GLY A 66 25.17 -10.44 -54.85
N LYS A 67 25.34 -10.72 -56.15
CA LYS A 67 24.41 -10.29 -57.21
C LYS A 67 23.09 -11.03 -57.24
N ALA A 68 22.96 -12.11 -56.46
CA ALA A 68 21.71 -12.85 -56.32
C ALA A 68 20.94 -12.46 -55.05
N VAL A 69 21.40 -11.49 -54.28
CA VAL A 69 20.75 -11.07 -53.02
C VAL A 69 20.70 -9.56 -52.86
N ASP A 70 20.93 -8.82 -53.96
CA ASP A 70 20.98 -7.36 -53.97
C ASP A 70 19.61 -6.72 -54.24
N GLY A 71 18.54 -7.53 -54.30
CA GLY A 71 17.18 -7.06 -54.56
C GLY A 71 16.91 -6.69 -56.01
N SER A 72 17.87 -6.90 -56.92
CA SER A 72 17.78 -6.54 -58.33
C SER A 72 17.72 -7.77 -59.23
N ARG A 73 16.66 -7.89 -60.03
CA ARG A 73 16.49 -8.98 -61.01
C ARG A 73 17.23 -8.76 -62.33
N ASP A 74 17.95 -7.65 -62.45
CA ASP A 74 18.75 -7.30 -63.64
C ASP A 74 20.22 -7.77 -63.49
N THR A 75 20.62 -8.05 -62.26
CA THR A 75 21.91 -8.64 -61.85
C THR A 75 21.74 -10.13 -61.61
N TYR A 76 22.84 -10.89 -61.60
CA TYR A 76 22.78 -12.33 -61.33
C TYR A 76 24.12 -12.92 -60.92
N TRP A 77 24.05 -13.96 -60.10
CA TRP A 77 25.14 -14.89 -59.89
C TRP A 77 25.21 -15.90 -61.05
N GLN A 78 26.43 -16.23 -61.48
CA GLN A 78 26.67 -17.32 -62.44
C GLN A 78 27.94 -18.10 -62.08
N PRO A 79 27.84 -19.43 -61.90
CA PRO A 79 29.02 -20.28 -61.67
C PRO A 79 29.92 -20.35 -62.91
N ALA A 80 31.22 -20.56 -62.67
CA ALA A 80 32.21 -20.77 -63.72
C ALA A 80 31.94 -22.08 -64.48
N SER A 81 32.44 -22.19 -65.72
CA SER A 81 32.26 -23.44 -66.49
C SER A 81 32.95 -24.65 -65.88
N THR A 82 34.08 -24.44 -65.19
CA THR A 82 34.85 -25.49 -64.52
C THR A 82 34.13 -26.07 -63.30
N ASP A 83 33.29 -25.27 -62.64
CA ASP A 83 32.52 -25.67 -61.45
C ASP A 83 31.23 -26.43 -61.81
N ARG A 84 30.90 -26.53 -63.11
CA ARG A 84 29.73 -27.26 -63.60
C ARG A 84 30.06 -28.68 -64.07
N GLU A 85 31.33 -29.10 -63.98
CA GLU A 85 31.80 -30.39 -64.49
C GLU A 85 31.25 -31.58 -63.68
N ASP A 86 31.06 -31.42 -62.38
CA ASP A 86 30.42 -32.40 -61.49
C ASP A 86 28.88 -32.26 -61.46
N MET A 87 28.35 -31.32 -62.25
CA MET A 87 26.94 -31.01 -62.39
C MET A 87 26.28 -30.47 -61.12
N SER A 88 27.05 -29.92 -60.17
CA SER A 88 26.55 -29.37 -58.92
C SER A 88 27.15 -28.00 -58.63
N VAL A 89 26.31 -27.01 -58.40
CA VAL A 89 26.75 -25.65 -58.04
C VAL A 89 25.93 -25.16 -56.86
N HIS A 90 26.53 -24.37 -55.97
CA HIS A 90 25.83 -23.89 -54.78
C HIS A 90 26.09 -22.41 -54.49
N ILE A 91 25.09 -21.79 -53.85
CA ILE A 91 25.18 -20.45 -53.27
C ILE A 91 24.73 -20.52 -51.81
N GLN A 92 25.36 -19.73 -50.96
CA GLN A 92 25.15 -19.67 -49.53
C GLN A 92 25.00 -18.21 -49.08
N VAL A 93 24.12 -17.98 -48.11
CA VAL A 93 23.91 -16.68 -47.45
C VAL A 93 24.06 -16.80 -45.95
N GLU A 94 24.68 -15.79 -45.36
CA GLU A 94 24.80 -15.60 -43.91
C GLU A 94 23.74 -14.62 -43.39
N LEU A 95 22.77 -15.12 -42.60
CA LEU A 95 21.65 -14.33 -42.08
C LEU A 95 22.06 -13.48 -40.85
N GLY A 96 23.10 -13.91 -40.13
CA GLY A 96 23.74 -13.19 -39.01
C GLY A 96 23.40 -13.72 -37.61
N SER A 97 22.21 -14.29 -37.41
CA SER A 97 21.78 -14.98 -36.18
C SER A 97 20.77 -16.09 -36.52
N GLY A 98 20.38 -16.94 -35.58
CA GLY A 98 19.31 -17.91 -35.80
C GLY A 98 17.99 -17.20 -36.14
N GLN A 99 17.53 -17.34 -37.39
CA GLN A 99 16.28 -16.78 -37.90
C GLN A 99 15.34 -17.93 -38.30
N PRO A 100 14.03 -17.86 -37.96
CA PRO A 100 13.07 -18.79 -38.51
C PRO A 100 12.84 -18.49 -40.00
N LEU A 101 12.73 -19.54 -40.81
CA LEU A 101 12.43 -19.44 -42.24
C LEU A 101 11.72 -20.71 -42.72
N ASN A 102 10.86 -20.56 -43.73
CA ASN A 102 10.13 -21.68 -44.31
C ASN A 102 9.85 -21.51 -45.82
N GLN A 103 10.42 -20.47 -46.43
CA GLN A 103 10.28 -20.22 -47.86
C GLN A 103 11.56 -19.65 -48.46
N VAL A 104 11.89 -20.15 -49.66
CA VAL A 104 12.91 -19.61 -50.54
C VAL A 104 12.28 -19.31 -51.90
N ILE A 105 12.58 -18.15 -52.47
CA ILE A 105 12.21 -17.77 -53.83
C ILE A 105 13.49 -17.61 -54.65
N LEU A 106 13.58 -18.32 -55.78
CA LEU A 106 14.72 -18.28 -56.69
C LEU A 106 14.26 -17.74 -58.05
N ASP A 107 14.82 -16.64 -58.52
CA ASP A 107 14.58 -16.15 -59.89
C ASP A 107 15.68 -16.67 -60.83
N LEU A 108 15.33 -17.66 -61.64
CA LEU A 108 16.27 -18.40 -62.47
C LEU A 108 16.05 -18.10 -63.96
N ASN A 109 17.13 -18.00 -64.73
CA ASN A 109 17.01 -17.86 -66.17
C ASN A 109 16.59 -19.16 -66.89
N ARG A 110 16.93 -20.31 -66.31
CA ARG A 110 16.91 -21.65 -66.94
C ARG A 110 16.75 -22.75 -65.87
N GLY A 111 15.63 -22.76 -65.15
CA GLY A 111 15.31 -23.84 -64.22
C GLY A 111 15.00 -25.18 -64.91
N ASP A 112 14.72 -25.16 -66.22
CA ASP A 112 14.62 -26.36 -67.07
C ASP A 112 15.93 -27.17 -67.15
N ASN A 113 17.06 -26.52 -66.85
CA ASN A 113 18.36 -27.15 -66.77
C ASN A 113 18.66 -27.79 -65.41
N LEU A 114 17.72 -27.80 -64.47
CA LEU A 114 17.91 -28.35 -63.13
C LEU A 114 17.28 -29.74 -63.00
N LYS A 115 18.06 -30.69 -62.47
CA LYS A 115 17.58 -31.99 -62.00
C LYS A 115 16.99 -31.87 -60.59
N ALA A 116 17.59 -31.03 -59.74
CA ALA A 116 17.07 -30.75 -58.41
C ALA A 116 17.51 -29.39 -57.88
N VAL A 117 16.71 -28.84 -56.96
CA VAL A 117 17.11 -27.75 -56.05
C VAL A 117 17.10 -28.32 -54.64
N GLU A 118 18.22 -28.22 -53.94
CA GLU A 118 18.36 -28.64 -52.54
C GLU A 118 18.56 -27.42 -51.66
N ILE A 119 17.82 -27.37 -50.55
CA ILE A 119 17.87 -26.30 -49.57
C ILE A 119 18.41 -26.90 -48.28
N ASP A 120 19.62 -26.48 -47.91
CA ASP A 120 20.29 -26.89 -46.68
C ASP A 120 20.42 -25.69 -45.74
N TYR A 121 20.41 -25.94 -44.43
CA TYR A 121 20.49 -24.91 -43.41
C TYR A 121 21.46 -25.30 -42.29
N SER A 122 22.00 -24.30 -41.61
CA SER A 122 22.89 -24.45 -40.46
C SER A 122 22.71 -23.32 -39.46
N LEU A 123 22.93 -23.61 -38.17
CA LEU A 123 23.02 -22.60 -37.10
C LEU A 123 24.46 -22.12 -36.87
N GLU A 124 25.46 -22.90 -37.29
CA GLU A 124 26.87 -22.71 -36.93
C GLU A 124 27.79 -22.66 -38.17
N GLY A 125 27.28 -23.02 -39.35
CA GLY A 125 28.01 -23.02 -40.63
C GLY A 125 28.86 -24.28 -40.89
N GLU A 126 29.08 -25.12 -39.88
CA GLU A 126 29.89 -26.33 -39.98
C GLU A 126 29.05 -27.58 -40.28
N SER A 127 27.93 -27.76 -39.56
CA SER A 127 27.01 -28.89 -39.74
C SER A 127 25.74 -28.46 -40.49
N TRP A 128 25.43 -29.16 -41.59
CA TRP A 128 24.32 -28.81 -42.47
C TRP A 128 23.23 -29.87 -42.45
N SER A 129 21.97 -29.43 -42.33
CA SER A 129 20.78 -30.26 -42.41
C SER A 129 19.96 -29.89 -43.63
N ARG A 130 19.28 -30.87 -44.23
CA ARG A 130 18.40 -30.65 -45.38
C ARG A 130 17.04 -30.17 -44.95
N ALA A 131 16.62 -28.99 -45.41
CA ALA A 131 15.26 -28.50 -45.24
C ALA A 131 14.33 -29.02 -46.34
N PHE A 132 14.80 -29.07 -47.59
CA PHE A 132 13.96 -29.47 -48.72
C PHE A 132 14.77 -29.94 -49.93
N THR A 133 14.18 -30.84 -50.73
CA THR A 133 14.67 -31.19 -52.07
C THR A 133 13.52 -31.13 -53.06
N LYS A 134 13.65 -30.33 -54.12
CA LYS A 134 12.73 -30.29 -55.24
C LYS A 134 13.35 -30.98 -56.45
N THR A 135 12.75 -32.07 -56.95
CA THR A 135 13.24 -32.82 -58.12
C THR A 135 12.30 -32.75 -59.33
N GLU A 136 11.07 -32.27 -59.15
CA GLU A 136 10.06 -32.18 -60.21
C GLU A 136 9.34 -30.83 -60.15
N GLY A 137 8.79 -30.40 -61.29
CA GLY A 137 8.02 -29.16 -61.38
C GLY A 137 8.83 -27.89 -61.06
N ILE A 138 10.14 -27.91 -61.33
CA ILE A 138 10.99 -26.71 -61.32
C ILE A 138 10.63 -25.88 -62.54
N ARG A 139 10.30 -24.61 -62.32
CA ARG A 139 9.90 -23.69 -63.37
C ARG A 139 11.03 -23.49 -64.40
N ALA A 140 10.66 -23.48 -65.69
CA ALA A 140 11.64 -23.35 -66.77
C ALA A 140 12.42 -22.03 -66.72
N ASP A 141 11.74 -20.92 -66.41
CA ASP A 141 12.30 -19.58 -66.26
C ASP A 141 11.46 -18.70 -65.29
N GLY A 142 12.13 -17.72 -64.69
CA GLY A 142 11.55 -16.78 -63.72
C GLY A 142 11.52 -17.32 -62.29
N GLN A 143 10.59 -16.79 -61.49
CA GLN A 143 10.51 -17.08 -60.06
C GLN A 143 9.98 -18.48 -59.76
N GLU A 144 10.81 -19.26 -59.08
CA GLU A 144 10.54 -20.53 -58.45
C GLU A 144 10.32 -20.30 -56.95
N ARG A 145 9.13 -20.62 -56.44
CA ARG A 145 8.78 -20.46 -55.02
C ARG A 145 8.75 -21.84 -54.36
N ILE A 146 9.59 -22.02 -53.34
CA ILE A 146 9.72 -23.28 -52.61
C ILE A 146 9.41 -23.01 -51.14
N SER A 147 8.35 -23.64 -50.63
CA SER A 147 8.00 -23.65 -49.21
C SER A 147 8.26 -25.02 -48.60
N PHE A 148 8.66 -25.05 -47.33
CA PHE A 148 8.99 -26.25 -46.57
C PHE A 148 8.64 -26.06 -45.08
N ASP A 149 8.81 -27.08 -44.25
CA ASP A 149 8.56 -26.96 -42.82
C ASP A 149 9.50 -25.92 -42.20
N ALA A 150 9.01 -25.13 -41.23
CA ALA A 150 9.79 -24.05 -40.65
C ALA A 150 11.04 -24.58 -39.94
N VAL A 151 12.20 -24.01 -40.28
CA VAL A 151 13.49 -24.30 -39.66
C VAL A 151 14.10 -23.02 -39.10
N THR A 152 15.01 -23.14 -38.14
CA THR A 152 15.80 -22.01 -37.64
C THR A 152 17.22 -22.13 -38.16
N ALA A 153 17.74 -21.06 -38.80
CA ALA A 153 19.06 -21.07 -39.42
C ALA A 153 19.79 -19.73 -39.26
N SER A 154 21.12 -19.77 -39.10
CA SER A 154 21.97 -18.58 -39.29
C SER A 154 22.60 -18.56 -40.69
N GLN A 155 22.63 -19.68 -41.40
CA GLN A 155 23.13 -19.82 -42.75
C GLN A 155 22.23 -20.73 -43.59
N VAL A 156 22.03 -20.37 -44.85
CA VAL A 156 21.24 -21.15 -45.82
C VAL A 156 22.07 -21.38 -47.07
N ARG A 157 22.06 -22.61 -47.59
CA ARG A 157 22.75 -23.02 -48.81
C ARG A 157 21.76 -23.60 -49.79
N ILE A 158 21.76 -23.09 -51.01
CA ILE A 158 20.98 -23.58 -52.13
C ILE A 158 21.92 -24.29 -53.10
N THR A 159 21.72 -25.59 -53.28
CA THR A 159 22.47 -26.39 -54.25
C THR A 159 21.59 -26.64 -55.47
N LEU A 160 22.07 -26.22 -56.64
CA LEU A 160 21.43 -26.44 -57.93
C LEU A 160 22.12 -27.65 -58.61
N GLN A 161 21.40 -28.77 -58.67
CA GLN A 161 21.87 -29.97 -59.37
C GLN A 161 21.48 -29.84 -60.85
N LEU A 162 22.47 -29.78 -61.73
CA LEU A 162 22.28 -29.56 -63.16
C LEU A 162 21.92 -30.86 -63.89
N SER A 163 21.03 -30.77 -64.88
CA SER A 163 20.70 -31.91 -65.77
C SER A 163 21.63 -31.95 -67.00
N ARG A 164 22.20 -30.81 -67.40
CA ARG A 164 23.23 -30.67 -68.45
C ARG A 164 24.26 -29.63 -68.05
N ASN A 165 25.48 -29.76 -68.55
CA ASN A 165 26.55 -28.77 -68.36
C ASN A 165 26.26 -27.51 -69.23
N LEU A 166 25.24 -26.75 -68.85
CA LEU A 166 24.81 -25.48 -69.45
C LEU A 166 24.80 -24.38 -68.38
N ASN A 167 24.84 -23.11 -68.83
CA ASN A 167 24.84 -21.98 -67.91
C ASN A 167 23.50 -21.91 -67.15
N VAL A 168 23.58 -21.71 -65.84
CA VAL A 168 22.47 -21.34 -64.96
C VAL A 168 22.79 -19.98 -64.35
N GLN A 169 21.80 -19.09 -64.30
CA GLN A 169 21.93 -17.77 -63.68
C GLN A 169 20.83 -17.64 -62.64
N LEU A 170 21.23 -17.27 -61.43
CA LEU A 170 20.32 -16.92 -60.34
C LEU A 170 20.32 -15.41 -60.22
N LYS A 171 19.21 -14.81 -60.62
CA LYS A 171 19.03 -13.35 -60.64
C LYS A 171 18.75 -12.82 -59.26
N GLU A 172 17.91 -13.52 -58.49
CA GLU A 172 17.57 -13.13 -57.13
C GLU A 172 17.23 -14.37 -56.29
N MET A 173 17.63 -14.35 -55.03
CA MET A 173 17.37 -15.33 -53.99
C MET A 173 16.77 -14.60 -52.80
N GLU A 174 15.50 -14.88 -52.53
CA GLU A 174 14.76 -14.26 -51.43
C GLU A 174 14.43 -15.35 -50.40
N ILE A 175 14.65 -15.07 -49.12
CA ILE A 175 14.39 -15.99 -48.01
C ILE A 175 13.36 -15.35 -47.09
N TYR A 176 12.28 -16.06 -46.78
CA TYR A 176 11.21 -15.56 -45.94
C TYR A 176 10.82 -16.56 -44.85
N MET A 177 10.28 -16.01 -43.76
CA MET A 177 9.30 -16.71 -42.94
C MET A 177 7.92 -16.29 -43.44
N GLN A 178 7.22 -17.19 -44.12
CA GLN A 178 5.79 -17.05 -44.32
C GLN A 178 5.08 -17.53 -43.06
N ASP A 179 4.23 -16.68 -42.50
CA ASP A 179 3.32 -17.09 -41.44
C ASP A 179 2.41 -18.20 -42.00
N GLY A 180 2.63 -19.43 -41.55
CA GLY A 180 1.59 -20.44 -41.61
C GLY A 180 0.42 -19.91 -40.79
N SER A 181 -0.67 -19.55 -41.45
CA SER A 181 -1.91 -19.13 -40.80
C SER A 181 -2.60 -20.34 -40.16
N SER A 182 -2.03 -20.90 -39.09
CA SER A 182 -2.85 -21.53 -38.08
C SER A 182 -3.29 -20.40 -37.15
N GLU A 183 -4.43 -19.77 -37.47
CA GLU A 183 -5.15 -19.02 -36.44
C GLU A 183 -5.36 -19.94 -35.24
N ILE A 184 -5.30 -19.40 -34.02
CA ILE A 184 -5.67 -20.18 -32.83
C ILE A 184 -7.08 -20.75 -33.05
N PRO A 185 -7.27 -22.08 -32.90
CA PRO A 185 -8.56 -22.71 -33.12
C PRO A 185 -9.67 -21.97 -32.38
N VAL A 186 -10.75 -21.63 -33.09
CA VAL A 186 -11.85 -20.80 -32.55
C VAL A 186 -12.59 -21.45 -31.37
N ASP A 187 -12.37 -22.75 -31.15
CA ASP A 187 -12.90 -23.51 -30.03
C ASP A 187 -12.02 -23.45 -28.77
N VAL A 188 -10.86 -22.78 -28.81
CA VAL A 188 -10.05 -22.52 -27.60
C VAL A 188 -10.80 -21.57 -26.68
N THR A 189 -11.12 -22.04 -25.48
CA THR A 189 -11.84 -21.25 -24.47
C THR A 189 -11.00 -20.88 -23.27
N GLU A 190 -9.88 -21.58 -23.05
CA GLU A 190 -8.98 -21.35 -21.91
C GLU A 190 -7.52 -21.26 -22.38
N LEU A 191 -6.74 -20.45 -21.69
CA LEU A 191 -5.28 -20.39 -21.78
C LEU A 191 -4.68 -20.71 -20.42
N ALA A 192 -3.50 -21.33 -20.39
CA ALA A 192 -2.73 -21.49 -19.16
C ALA A 192 -1.24 -21.50 -19.46
N PHE A 193 -0.45 -20.99 -18.50
CA PHE A 193 0.95 -21.36 -18.41
C PHE A 193 1.04 -22.83 -17.98
N VAL A 194 1.99 -23.59 -18.54
CA VAL A 194 2.20 -25.00 -18.19
C VAL A 194 3.56 -25.23 -17.53
N LYS A 195 3.59 -26.18 -16.60
CA LYS A 195 4.79 -26.69 -15.93
C LYS A 195 5.55 -27.61 -16.89
N GLY A 196 6.79 -27.97 -16.53
CA GLY A 196 7.62 -28.88 -17.34
C GLY A 196 7.02 -30.27 -17.57
N ASP A 197 6.05 -30.69 -16.74
CA ASP A 197 5.28 -31.93 -16.91
C ASP A 197 4.01 -31.77 -17.77
N GLY A 198 3.76 -30.56 -18.29
CA GLY A 198 2.59 -30.22 -19.10
C GLY A 198 1.33 -29.88 -18.30
N THR A 199 1.36 -29.94 -16.97
CA THR A 199 0.22 -29.55 -16.13
C THR A 199 0.10 -28.02 -16.03
N PRO A 200 -1.11 -27.44 -16.02
CA PRO A 200 -1.28 -25.99 -15.95
C PRO A 200 -0.92 -25.46 -14.56
N PHE A 201 -0.37 -24.25 -14.53
CA PHE A 201 -0.33 -23.43 -13.31
C PHE A 201 -1.74 -22.99 -12.91
N GLY A 202 -2.01 -22.98 -11.61
CA GLY A 202 -3.21 -22.42 -11.02
C GLY A 202 -3.22 -20.89 -11.03
N ASN A 203 -4.39 -20.31 -10.81
CA ASN A 203 -4.48 -18.86 -10.62
C ASN A 203 -3.78 -18.46 -9.32
N ASN A 204 -2.93 -17.44 -9.41
CA ASN A 204 -2.04 -16.97 -8.37
C ASN A 204 -0.95 -17.97 -7.94
N ASP A 205 -0.61 -18.96 -8.76
CA ASP A 205 0.61 -19.75 -8.53
C ASP A 205 1.84 -18.80 -8.56
N GLU A 206 2.92 -19.21 -7.90
CA GLU A 206 4.13 -18.40 -7.74
C GLU A 206 5.37 -19.14 -8.26
N LEU A 207 6.27 -18.39 -8.90
CA LEU A 207 7.63 -18.79 -9.22
C LEU A 207 8.63 -17.79 -8.60
N SER A 208 9.74 -18.29 -8.08
CA SER A 208 10.85 -17.46 -7.57
C SER A 208 11.98 -17.36 -8.58
N LEU A 209 12.62 -16.19 -8.66
CA LEU A 209 13.84 -15.94 -9.46
C LEU A 209 14.86 -15.16 -8.61
N GLU A 210 16.15 -15.36 -8.87
CA GLU A 210 17.19 -14.42 -8.43
C GLU A 210 17.28 -13.23 -9.39
N ILE A 211 17.90 -12.13 -8.97
CA ILE A 211 18.20 -11.00 -9.85
C ILE A 211 19.04 -11.48 -11.05
N GLY A 212 18.61 -11.13 -12.26
CA GLY A 212 19.24 -11.57 -13.52
C GLY A 212 18.89 -13.00 -13.93
N GLY A 213 18.27 -13.79 -13.06
CA GLY A 213 17.79 -15.13 -13.36
C GLY A 213 16.68 -15.11 -14.42
N THR A 214 16.67 -16.13 -15.28
CA THR A 214 15.70 -16.25 -16.38
C THR A 214 14.96 -17.57 -16.35
N THR A 215 13.68 -17.57 -16.69
CA THR A 215 12.91 -18.80 -16.95
C THR A 215 11.97 -18.62 -18.14
N PRO A 216 11.87 -19.58 -19.06
CA PRO A 216 10.87 -19.54 -20.12
C PRO A 216 9.48 -19.88 -19.57
N LEU A 217 8.44 -19.30 -20.18
CA LEU A 217 7.04 -19.67 -19.99
C LEU A 217 6.51 -20.33 -21.27
N GLU A 218 5.81 -21.45 -21.10
CA GLU A 218 5.04 -22.07 -22.17
C GLU A 218 3.55 -21.82 -21.94
N VAL A 219 2.85 -21.36 -22.97
CA VAL A 219 1.39 -21.17 -22.95
C VAL A 219 0.73 -22.22 -23.83
N ARG A 220 -0.29 -22.90 -23.28
CA ARG A 220 -1.15 -23.82 -24.02
C ARG A 220 -2.60 -23.34 -24.02
N GLY A 221 -3.33 -23.74 -25.05
CA GLY A 221 -4.77 -23.52 -25.17
C GLY A 221 -5.55 -24.80 -24.96
N ARG A 222 -6.76 -24.68 -24.41
CA ARG A 222 -7.69 -25.80 -24.23
C ARG A 222 -8.94 -25.58 -25.08
N GLY A 223 -9.14 -26.48 -26.05
CA GLY A 223 -10.29 -26.48 -26.97
C GLY A 223 -11.40 -27.45 -26.55
N ALA A 224 -12.29 -27.78 -27.49
CA ALA A 224 -13.46 -28.61 -27.25
C ALA A 224 -13.15 -30.06 -26.84
N ASN A 225 -11.95 -30.57 -27.19
CA ASN A 225 -11.48 -31.89 -26.76
C ASN A 225 -11.07 -31.95 -25.28
N GLY A 226 -10.97 -30.79 -24.62
CA GLY A 226 -10.56 -30.69 -23.22
C GLY A 226 -9.09 -30.98 -22.95
N GLU A 227 -8.24 -31.07 -23.98
CA GLU A 227 -6.80 -31.28 -23.84
C GLU A 227 -6.02 -29.96 -24.03
N TRP A 228 -4.91 -29.81 -23.30
CA TRP A 228 -4.02 -28.65 -23.44
C TRP A 228 -3.06 -28.86 -24.61
N ALA A 229 -3.18 -28.02 -25.64
CA ALA A 229 -2.36 -28.07 -26.84
C ALA A 229 -1.50 -26.80 -27.00
N ALA A 230 -0.33 -26.95 -27.61
CA ALA A 230 0.53 -25.83 -27.96
C ALA A 230 -0.19 -24.88 -28.92
N LEU A 231 0.03 -23.58 -28.75
CA LEU A 231 -0.50 -22.53 -29.62
C LEU A 231 0.62 -21.89 -30.45
N PRO A 232 0.30 -21.28 -31.60
CA PRO A 232 1.27 -20.50 -32.36
C PRO A 232 1.89 -19.38 -31.50
N PRO A 233 3.21 -19.38 -31.22
CA PRO A 233 3.82 -18.48 -30.24
C PRO A 233 3.60 -16.99 -30.56
N HIS A 234 3.63 -16.61 -31.85
CA HIS A 234 3.46 -15.23 -32.30
C HIS A 234 2.04 -14.66 -32.12
N GLN A 235 1.06 -15.50 -31.79
CA GLN A 235 -0.31 -15.08 -31.48
C GLN A 235 -0.58 -14.94 -29.98
N ILE A 236 0.42 -15.21 -29.14
CA ILE A 236 0.36 -15.05 -27.70
C ILE A 236 1.03 -13.74 -27.30
N ARG A 237 0.33 -12.92 -26.53
CA ARG A 237 0.86 -11.71 -25.93
C ARG A 237 1.08 -11.93 -24.44
N TYR A 238 2.34 -11.84 -24.00
CA TYR A 238 2.69 -11.83 -22.59
C TYR A 238 2.59 -10.41 -22.04
N LEU A 239 2.02 -10.26 -20.85
CA LEU A 239 1.88 -8.99 -20.14
C LEU A 239 2.44 -9.14 -18.73
N ALA A 240 3.17 -8.11 -18.29
CA ALA A 240 3.66 -7.99 -16.93
C ALA A 240 3.07 -6.74 -16.27
N ASP A 241 2.60 -6.89 -15.04
CA ASP A 241 2.10 -5.83 -14.17
C ASP A 241 2.94 -5.81 -12.90
N GLY A 242 3.92 -4.92 -12.89
CA GLY A 242 5.03 -4.88 -11.93
C GLY A 242 6.34 -4.53 -12.63
N ALA A 243 7.37 -4.20 -11.85
CA ALA A 243 8.69 -3.81 -12.35
C ALA A 243 9.82 -4.74 -11.87
N SER A 244 9.49 -5.75 -11.08
CA SER A 244 10.44 -6.68 -10.46
C SER A 244 10.91 -7.72 -11.48
N SER A 245 10.08 -8.07 -12.46
CA SER A 245 10.42 -8.93 -13.59
C SER A 245 9.99 -8.33 -14.93
N THR A 246 10.67 -8.72 -16.00
CA THR A 246 10.26 -8.43 -17.40
C THR A 246 9.96 -9.72 -18.14
N VAL A 247 9.01 -9.70 -19.07
CA VAL A 247 8.73 -10.82 -19.99
C VAL A 247 8.95 -10.38 -21.43
N THR A 248 9.69 -11.18 -22.19
CA THR A 248 9.94 -10.95 -23.61
C THR A 248 8.79 -11.50 -24.47
N PRO A 249 8.68 -11.10 -25.76
CA PRO A 249 7.64 -11.62 -26.65
C PRO A 249 7.65 -13.15 -26.86
N ASP A 250 8.81 -13.79 -26.71
CA ASP A 250 8.98 -15.26 -26.76
C ASP A 250 8.61 -15.96 -25.43
N GLY A 251 8.22 -15.22 -24.39
CA GLY A 251 7.80 -15.77 -23.11
C GLY A 251 8.94 -15.97 -22.09
N THR A 252 10.14 -15.46 -22.36
CA THR A 252 11.24 -15.52 -21.39
C THR A 252 11.07 -14.45 -20.31
N VAL A 253 10.97 -14.87 -19.05
CA VAL A 253 10.89 -13.98 -17.88
C VAL A 253 12.27 -13.77 -17.29
N THR A 254 12.62 -12.54 -16.94
CA THR A 254 13.89 -12.17 -16.28
C THR A 254 13.63 -11.38 -15.01
N GLY A 255 14.24 -11.80 -13.89
CA GLY A 255 14.25 -11.04 -12.65
C GLY A 255 15.12 -9.79 -12.76
N ARG A 256 14.61 -8.63 -12.33
CA ARG A 256 15.28 -7.32 -12.45
C ARG A 256 15.69 -6.73 -11.11
N LYS A 257 14.81 -6.84 -10.11
CA LYS A 257 15.01 -6.32 -8.75
C LYS A 257 14.08 -7.06 -7.80
N VAL A 258 14.43 -7.09 -6.51
CA VAL A 258 13.60 -7.69 -5.47
C VAL A 258 12.19 -7.09 -5.49
N GLY A 259 11.19 -7.97 -5.42
CA GLY A 259 9.79 -7.59 -5.51
C GLY A 259 8.93 -8.64 -6.20
N ALA A 260 7.63 -8.37 -6.31
CA ALA A 260 6.69 -9.22 -7.04
C ALA A 260 6.28 -8.61 -8.39
N THR A 261 6.03 -9.44 -9.39
CA THR A 261 5.45 -9.03 -10.67
C THR A 261 4.42 -10.07 -11.12
N ARG A 262 3.23 -9.58 -11.46
CA ARG A 262 2.17 -10.42 -11.97
C ARG A 262 2.30 -10.55 -13.48
N ILE A 263 2.29 -11.77 -13.99
CA ILE A 263 2.41 -12.07 -15.42
C ILE A 263 1.18 -12.87 -15.87
N TYR A 264 0.65 -12.51 -17.03
CA TYR A 264 -0.43 -13.24 -17.67
C TYR A 264 -0.28 -13.18 -19.20
N ALA A 265 -0.86 -14.16 -19.88
CA ALA A 265 -0.86 -14.25 -21.33
C ALA A 265 -2.27 -13.97 -21.89
N GLU A 266 -2.33 -13.38 -23.07
CA GLU A 266 -3.54 -13.13 -23.83
C GLU A 266 -3.40 -13.64 -25.26
N ALA A 267 -4.51 -14.08 -25.84
CA ALA A 267 -4.59 -14.42 -27.25
C ALA A 267 -5.95 -14.01 -27.85
N SER A 268 -5.98 -13.71 -29.14
CA SER A 268 -7.21 -13.40 -29.87
C SER A 268 -7.78 -14.66 -30.50
N VAL A 269 -8.92 -15.14 -30.01
CA VAL A 269 -9.62 -16.33 -30.51
C VAL A 269 -10.99 -15.91 -31.04
N GLY A 270 -11.21 -16.06 -32.35
CA GLY A 270 -12.47 -15.65 -32.99
C GLY A 270 -12.85 -14.18 -32.75
N GLY A 271 -11.85 -13.29 -32.65
CA GLY A 271 -12.04 -11.86 -32.37
C GLY A 271 -12.31 -11.51 -30.90
N LYS A 272 -12.21 -12.48 -29.98
CA LYS A 272 -12.31 -12.25 -28.53
C LYS A 272 -10.97 -12.50 -27.85
N THR A 273 -10.65 -11.71 -26.83
CA THR A 273 -9.46 -11.95 -26.01
C THR A 273 -9.74 -13.08 -25.01
N VAL A 274 -8.94 -14.14 -25.08
CA VAL A 274 -8.84 -15.18 -24.04
C VAL A 274 -7.57 -14.88 -23.24
N ARG A 275 -7.64 -15.06 -21.91
CA ARG A 275 -6.56 -14.71 -20.99
C ARG A 275 -6.21 -15.90 -20.09
N SER A 276 -4.94 -16.09 -19.78
CA SER A 276 -4.49 -17.07 -18.78
C SER A 276 -4.83 -16.63 -17.35
N PRO A 277 -4.80 -17.56 -16.38
CA PRO A 277 -4.68 -17.20 -14.96
C PRO A 277 -3.47 -16.30 -14.69
N ASP A 278 -3.53 -15.56 -13.58
CA ASP A 278 -2.42 -14.75 -13.09
C ASP A 278 -1.32 -15.66 -12.52
N LEU A 279 -0.08 -15.46 -12.93
CA LEU A 279 1.11 -16.13 -12.41
C LEU A 279 2.03 -15.08 -11.79
N TRP A 280 2.47 -15.29 -10.54
CA TRP A 280 3.32 -14.35 -9.83
C TRP A 280 4.79 -14.75 -9.91
N PHE A 281 5.64 -13.78 -10.21
CA PHE A 281 7.08 -13.90 -10.12
C PHE A 281 7.60 -13.09 -8.95
N VAL A 282 8.23 -13.76 -7.99
CA VAL A 282 8.85 -13.14 -6.82
C VAL A 282 10.36 -13.20 -7.01
N VAL A 283 10.98 -12.02 -7.14
CA VAL A 283 12.42 -11.89 -7.30
C VAL A 283 13.07 -11.72 -5.93
N LYS A 284 14.13 -12.49 -5.69
CA LYS A 284 14.93 -12.50 -4.47
C LYS A 284 16.37 -12.09 -4.78
N ASP A 285 17.09 -11.75 -3.71
CA ASP A 285 18.52 -11.43 -3.74
C ASP A 285 19.12 -11.87 -2.40
N GLU A 286 19.95 -12.91 -2.41
CA GLU A 286 20.63 -13.43 -1.21
C GLU A 286 21.64 -12.41 -0.63
N HIS A 287 22.09 -11.45 -1.43
CA HIS A 287 23.09 -10.43 -1.07
C HIS A 287 22.46 -9.06 -0.76
N GLU A 288 21.14 -8.98 -0.70
CA GLU A 288 20.37 -7.73 -0.66
C GLU A 288 20.84 -6.75 0.44
N PHE A 289 21.28 -7.30 1.56
CA PHE A 289 21.64 -6.56 2.77
C PHE A 289 23.15 -6.49 3.03
N GLU A 290 24.01 -6.77 2.05
CA GLU A 290 25.47 -6.72 2.22
C GLU A 290 26.07 -5.33 1.92
N ASP A 291 25.29 -4.43 1.31
CA ASP A 291 25.74 -3.08 0.94
C ASP A 291 26.14 -2.22 2.16
N ALA A 292 27.20 -1.44 1.99
CA ALA A 292 27.74 -0.52 3.00
C ALA A 292 26.70 0.44 3.61
N LYS A 293 25.68 0.85 2.85
CA LYS A 293 24.64 1.79 3.31
C LYS A 293 23.83 1.28 4.52
N TYR A 294 23.77 -0.04 4.73
CA TYR A 294 23.10 -0.64 5.88
C TYR A 294 23.95 -0.62 7.16
N VAL A 295 25.25 -0.30 7.03
CA VAL A 295 26.22 -0.12 8.13
C VAL A 295 26.52 -1.41 8.89
N ALA A 296 25.55 -1.96 9.61
CA ALA A 296 25.66 -3.19 10.36
C ALA A 296 24.27 -3.74 10.72
N PHE A 297 24.18 -5.05 10.94
CA PHE A 297 23.03 -5.69 11.58
C PHE A 297 23.41 -6.14 12.99
N THR A 298 22.53 -5.88 13.96
CA THR A 298 22.75 -6.29 15.35
C THR A 298 21.63 -7.20 15.84
N SER A 299 22.01 -8.18 16.65
CA SER A 299 21.10 -9.15 17.25
C SER A 299 21.71 -9.74 18.53
N PHE A 300 20.98 -10.64 19.18
CA PHE A 300 21.53 -11.51 20.20
C PHE A 300 21.77 -12.91 19.66
N ARG A 301 22.74 -13.61 20.25
CA ARG A 301 22.84 -15.07 20.19
C ARG A 301 22.47 -15.63 21.56
N HIS A 302 21.32 -16.29 21.62
CA HIS A 302 20.83 -16.96 22.82
C HIS A 302 19.85 -18.08 22.44
N PRO A 303 19.91 -19.27 23.06
CA PRO A 303 19.09 -20.42 22.64
C PRO A 303 17.57 -20.25 22.89
N ALA A 304 17.19 -19.36 23.81
CA ALA A 304 15.80 -19.22 24.26
C ALA A 304 15.28 -17.78 24.27
N LEU A 305 16.07 -16.78 23.83
CA LEU A 305 15.61 -15.39 23.83
C LEU A 305 14.84 -15.14 22.54
N THR A 306 13.59 -14.72 22.65
CA THR A 306 12.78 -14.33 21.50
C THR A 306 13.36 -13.09 20.82
N GLN A 307 13.57 -13.17 19.51
CA GLN A 307 14.12 -12.09 18.68
C GLN A 307 13.22 -11.84 17.47
N ARG A 308 11.96 -11.54 17.74
CA ARG A 308 10.95 -11.25 16.72
C ARG A 308 10.38 -9.87 16.97
N ILE A 309 10.16 -9.10 15.91
CA ILE A 309 9.56 -7.77 16.03
C ILE A 309 8.18 -7.90 16.65
N GLY A 310 7.93 -7.11 17.70
CA GLY A 310 6.69 -7.04 18.44
C GLY A 310 6.51 -8.09 19.54
N GLU A 311 7.42 -9.05 19.68
CA GLU A 311 7.35 -10.08 20.71
C GLU A 311 8.38 -9.80 21.81
N ALA A 312 7.89 -9.69 23.05
CA ALA A 312 8.70 -9.33 24.20
C ALA A 312 9.95 -10.23 24.34
N ALA A 313 11.13 -9.59 24.40
CA ALA A 313 12.40 -10.27 24.58
C ALA A 313 12.64 -10.53 26.07
N ILE A 314 12.04 -11.61 26.57
CA ILE A 314 12.13 -12.00 27.98
C ILE A 314 13.23 -13.04 28.17
N LEU A 315 14.15 -12.78 29.10
CA LEU A 315 15.15 -13.74 29.54
C LEU A 315 14.60 -14.57 30.72
N GLU A 316 13.91 -15.67 30.39
CA GLU A 316 13.43 -16.66 31.37
C GLU A 316 14.60 -17.50 31.92
N GLU A 317 14.45 -18.02 33.15
CA GLU A 317 15.40 -18.77 34.03
C GLU A 317 16.57 -19.55 33.37
N THR A 318 17.44 -18.86 32.66
CA THR A 318 18.69 -19.38 32.10
C THR A 318 19.84 -18.59 32.70
N LYS A 319 20.86 -19.30 33.21
CA LYS A 319 22.06 -18.66 33.79
C LYS A 319 23.00 -18.12 32.70
N THR A 320 22.70 -18.27 31.41
CA THR A 320 23.50 -17.74 30.31
C THR A 320 22.98 -16.37 29.90
N LEU A 321 23.87 -15.39 29.79
CA LEU A 321 23.48 -14.10 29.21
C LEU A 321 23.44 -14.22 27.69
N PRO A 322 22.59 -13.45 27.00
CA PRO A 322 22.69 -13.34 25.56
C PRO A 322 24.04 -12.72 25.19
N VAL A 323 24.59 -13.16 24.06
CA VAL A 323 25.78 -12.54 23.46
C VAL A 323 25.31 -11.56 22.41
N VAL A 324 25.77 -10.31 22.46
CA VAL A 324 25.46 -9.36 21.38
C VAL A 324 26.26 -9.76 20.15
N MET A 325 25.58 -9.86 19.01
CA MET A 325 26.15 -10.14 17.69
C MET A 325 26.03 -8.89 16.83
N ILE A 326 27.07 -8.63 16.04
CA ILE A 326 27.18 -7.50 15.13
C ILE A 326 27.74 -8.06 13.81
N ALA A 327 26.96 -7.97 12.75
CA ALA A 327 27.38 -8.27 11.38
C ALA A 327 27.63 -6.94 10.64
N PRO A 328 28.87 -6.46 10.59
CA PRO A 328 29.19 -5.16 9.98
C PRO A 328 29.28 -5.25 8.45
N ASN A 329 28.68 -4.30 7.76
CA ASN A 329 28.89 -4.07 6.32
C ASN A 329 29.94 -2.98 6.05
N LEU A 330 30.28 -2.21 7.08
CA LEU A 330 31.33 -1.19 7.06
C LEU A 330 32.37 -1.47 8.15
N SER A 331 33.63 -1.24 7.81
CA SER A 331 34.72 -1.33 8.78
C SER A 331 34.74 -0.09 9.68
N GLY A 332 35.24 -0.23 10.90
CA GLY A 332 35.28 0.89 11.84
C GLY A 332 35.42 0.42 13.29
N SER A 333 34.68 1.05 14.18
CA SER A 333 34.60 0.65 15.59
C SER A 333 33.20 0.82 16.15
N VAL A 334 32.89 0.04 17.18
CA VAL A 334 31.66 0.17 17.96
C VAL A 334 32.02 0.35 19.43
N SER A 335 31.50 1.42 20.03
CA SER A 335 31.56 1.66 21.47
C SER A 335 30.22 1.31 22.08
N THR A 336 30.25 0.63 23.23
CA THR A 336 29.04 0.06 23.82
C THR A 336 28.89 0.45 25.29
N ARG A 337 27.66 0.78 25.66
CA ARG A 337 27.25 1.02 27.05
C ARG A 337 25.91 0.34 27.31
N TRP A 338 25.60 0.14 28.58
CA TRP A 338 24.35 -0.49 28.96
C TRP A 338 23.59 0.29 30.02
N LEU A 339 22.27 0.22 29.90
CA LEU A 339 21.32 0.80 30.82
C LEU A 339 20.50 -0.33 31.45
N ARG A 340 19.99 -0.09 32.66
CA ARG A 340 18.94 -0.89 33.28
C ARG A 340 17.84 0.04 33.76
N ASP A 341 16.63 -0.19 33.27
CA ASP A 341 15.45 0.63 33.56
C ASP A 341 15.68 2.11 33.23
N GLY A 342 16.30 2.38 32.07
CA GLY A 342 16.62 3.73 31.58
C GLY A 342 17.81 4.41 32.29
N GLN A 343 18.42 3.79 33.30
CA GLN A 343 19.58 4.34 33.99
C GLN A 343 20.89 3.73 33.48
N SER A 344 21.85 4.55 33.07
CA SER A 344 23.19 4.08 32.67
C SER A 344 23.88 3.37 33.84
N ARG A 345 24.49 2.21 33.55
CA ARG A 345 25.16 1.36 34.55
C ARG A 345 26.63 1.11 34.26
N GLY A 346 27.08 1.34 33.03
CA GLY A 346 28.50 1.24 32.67
C GLY A 346 28.74 1.06 31.18
N ASN A 347 30.03 0.96 30.83
CA ASN A 347 30.50 0.70 29.48
C ASN A 347 30.88 -0.78 29.30
N LEU A 348 30.68 -1.31 28.10
CA LEU A 348 31.09 -2.66 27.69
C LEU A 348 32.34 -2.64 26.79
N GLY A 349 32.92 -1.45 26.58
CA GLY A 349 34.16 -1.23 25.85
C GLY A 349 33.95 -0.87 24.38
N THR A 350 35.07 -0.76 23.67
CA THR A 350 35.12 -0.47 22.24
C THR A 350 35.71 -1.67 21.50
N LYS A 351 35.14 -2.02 20.35
CA LYS A 351 35.58 -3.11 19.51
C LYS A 351 35.80 -2.65 18.08
N THR A 352 36.88 -3.10 17.45
CA THR A 352 37.11 -2.90 16.01
C THR A 352 36.15 -3.78 15.21
N LEU A 353 35.64 -3.23 14.11
CA LEU A 353 34.78 -3.91 13.15
C LEU A 353 35.49 -3.99 11.80
N ILE A 354 35.37 -5.15 11.15
CA ILE A 354 35.87 -5.42 9.79
C ILE A 354 34.66 -5.84 8.97
N ALA A 355 34.39 -5.17 7.86
CA ALA A 355 33.24 -5.46 7.01
C ALA A 355 33.23 -6.94 6.58
N GLY A 356 32.08 -7.60 6.70
CA GLY A 356 31.90 -9.03 6.41
C GLY A 356 32.37 -10.00 7.50
N GLU A 357 33.00 -9.51 8.58
CA GLU A 357 33.43 -10.35 9.71
C GLU A 357 32.57 -10.10 10.95
N ASP A 358 31.83 -11.12 11.38
CA ASP A 358 30.99 -11.06 12.58
C ASP A 358 31.79 -10.72 13.84
N ALA A 359 31.30 -9.72 14.57
CA ALA A 359 31.78 -9.35 15.89
C ALA A 359 30.77 -9.74 16.97
N SER A 360 31.27 -10.16 18.13
CA SER A 360 30.47 -10.36 19.34
C SER A 360 30.94 -9.57 20.55
N ILE A 361 30.00 -9.25 21.45
CA ILE A 361 30.26 -8.62 22.76
C ILE A 361 29.62 -9.47 23.85
N GLN A 362 30.44 -9.85 24.84
CA GLN A 362 30.01 -10.64 26.00
C GLN A 362 29.42 -9.71 27.07
N LEU A 363 28.25 -10.07 27.59
CA LEU A 363 27.61 -9.30 28.66
C LEU A 363 28.15 -9.73 30.04
N PRO A 364 28.46 -8.78 30.96
CA PRO A 364 28.96 -9.09 32.29
C PRO A 364 27.91 -9.80 33.15
N GLY A 365 28.36 -10.75 33.98
CA GLY A 365 27.48 -11.65 34.75
C GLY A 365 26.45 -10.97 35.67
N GLY A 366 26.65 -9.70 36.03
CA GLY A 366 25.72 -8.90 36.84
C GLY A 366 24.42 -8.50 36.12
N MET A 367 24.32 -8.66 34.80
CA MET A 367 23.14 -8.27 34.01
C MET A 367 22.01 -9.32 34.01
N LYS A 368 21.84 -10.01 35.14
CA LYS A 368 20.84 -11.08 35.35
C LYS A 368 19.81 -10.76 36.44
N VAL A 369 19.88 -9.56 37.00
CA VAL A 369 18.91 -9.11 38.00
C VAL A 369 17.68 -8.51 37.31
N PRO A 370 16.49 -8.59 37.93
CA PRO A 370 15.27 -8.05 37.36
C PRO A 370 15.41 -6.61 36.86
N GLY A 371 14.81 -6.34 35.70
CA GLY A 371 14.84 -5.06 35.01
C GLY A 371 14.94 -5.23 33.50
N THR A 372 14.64 -4.15 32.78
CA THR A 372 14.83 -4.08 31.32
C THR A 372 16.21 -3.53 31.03
N TYR A 373 17.00 -4.31 30.29
CA TYR A 373 18.34 -3.96 29.84
C TYR A 373 18.27 -3.39 28.43
N GLU A 374 19.05 -2.33 28.22
CA GLU A 374 19.27 -1.72 26.92
C GLU A 374 20.78 -1.67 26.68
N ILE A 375 21.23 -2.26 25.57
CA ILE A 375 22.62 -2.22 25.13
C ILE A 375 22.70 -1.20 24.01
N GLN A 376 23.22 -0.03 24.32
CA GLN A 376 23.40 1.06 23.35
C GLN A 376 24.75 0.92 22.66
N MET A 377 24.72 0.99 21.33
CA MET A 377 25.87 0.89 20.45
C MET A 377 26.03 2.19 19.68
N THR A 378 27.24 2.74 19.71
CA THR A 378 27.65 3.87 18.87
C THR A 378 28.75 3.40 17.93
N PHE A 379 28.46 3.47 16.64
CA PHE A 379 29.33 3.05 15.57
C PHE A 379 30.06 4.26 15.00
N HIS A 380 31.39 4.17 14.88
CA HIS A 380 32.20 5.13 14.14
C HIS A 380 32.83 4.40 12.96
N MET A 381 32.38 4.74 11.75
CA MET A 381 32.62 3.95 10.54
C MET A 381 33.68 4.57 9.64
N SER A 382 34.24 3.77 8.74
CA SER A 382 35.32 4.17 7.82
C SER A 382 34.91 5.24 6.81
N ASP A 383 33.61 5.44 6.59
CA ASP A 383 33.04 6.53 5.80
C ASP A 383 33.00 7.88 6.55
N GLY A 384 33.44 7.91 7.81
CA GLY A 384 33.39 9.07 8.70
C GLY A 384 32.05 9.25 9.40
N GLY A 385 31.06 8.40 9.12
CA GLY A 385 29.73 8.42 9.73
C GLY A 385 29.74 7.94 11.17
N THR A 386 28.82 8.50 11.96
CA THR A 386 28.48 7.99 13.30
C THR A 386 27.04 7.50 13.31
N TYR A 387 26.84 6.24 13.67
CA TYR A 387 25.54 5.56 13.66
C TYR A 387 25.21 4.96 15.02
N TYR A 388 23.93 4.67 15.25
CA TYR A 388 23.43 4.24 16.55
C TYR A 388 22.52 3.02 16.41
N ASP A 389 22.61 2.07 17.32
CA ASP A 389 21.63 0.99 17.43
C ASP A 389 21.48 0.58 18.90
N SER A 390 20.41 -0.12 19.22
CA SER A 390 20.19 -0.63 20.57
C SER A 390 19.50 -1.99 20.56
N LEU A 391 19.92 -2.84 21.49
CA LEU A 391 19.28 -4.14 21.73
C LEU A 391 18.71 -4.20 23.14
N TYR A 392 17.60 -4.91 23.30
CA TYR A 392 16.83 -4.94 24.53
C TYR A 392 16.54 -6.37 24.97
N TYR A 393 16.58 -6.62 26.28
CA TYR A 393 15.96 -7.79 26.87
C TYR A 393 15.49 -7.47 28.28
N THR A 394 14.50 -8.21 28.78
CA THR A 394 13.95 -8.01 30.12
C THR A 394 14.13 -9.25 30.96
N VAL A 395 14.68 -9.07 32.16
CA VAL A 395 14.65 -10.08 33.22
C VAL A 395 13.42 -9.79 34.07
N MET A 396 12.45 -10.71 34.09
CA MET A 396 11.20 -10.49 34.81
C MET A 396 11.42 -10.41 36.34
N PRO A 397 10.56 -9.68 37.08
CA PRO A 397 10.57 -9.70 38.53
C PRO A 397 10.41 -11.12 39.08
N LYS A 398 11.12 -11.45 40.16
CA LYS A 398 11.06 -12.78 40.80
C LYS A 398 9.64 -13.20 41.21
N ASN A 399 8.82 -12.24 41.62
CA ASN A 399 7.43 -12.48 42.01
C ASN A 399 6.45 -12.35 40.83
N GLY A 400 6.96 -12.25 39.60
CA GLY A 400 6.17 -12.05 38.40
C GLY A 400 5.54 -10.66 38.28
N VAL A 401 4.58 -10.58 37.37
CA VAL A 401 3.68 -9.43 37.15
C VAL A 401 2.49 -9.56 38.12
N PRO A 402 1.92 -8.46 38.66
CA PRO A 402 0.75 -8.54 39.53
C PRO A 402 -0.43 -9.27 38.86
N ASP A 403 -1.20 -10.02 39.65
CA ASP A 403 -2.35 -10.78 39.18
C ASP A 403 -3.37 -9.87 38.46
N GLY A 404 -3.92 -10.38 37.35
CA GLY A 404 -4.92 -9.66 36.56
C GLY A 404 -4.36 -8.56 35.65
N GLN A 405 -3.04 -8.42 35.52
CA GLN A 405 -2.41 -7.46 34.58
C GLN A 405 -1.74 -8.17 33.41
N SER A 406 -1.41 -7.41 32.36
CA SER A 406 -0.69 -7.95 31.20
C SER A 406 0.78 -8.18 31.49
N ARG A 407 1.35 -9.27 30.97
CA ARG A 407 2.77 -9.60 31.09
C ARG A 407 3.70 -8.59 30.44
N ILE A 408 3.22 -7.87 29.42
CA ILE A 408 4.04 -6.94 28.61
C ILE A 408 3.73 -5.47 28.87
N ALA A 409 2.62 -5.17 29.57
CA ALA A 409 2.26 -3.83 30.04
C ALA A 409 1.52 -3.92 31.38
N TYR A 410 2.18 -3.52 32.47
CA TYR A 410 1.62 -3.60 33.81
C TYR A 410 2.05 -2.43 34.69
N VAL A 411 1.30 -2.15 35.75
CA VAL A 411 1.63 -1.18 36.77
C VAL A 411 2.66 -1.77 37.72
N GLY A 412 3.85 -1.18 37.74
CA GLY A 412 4.94 -1.53 38.65
C GLY A 412 4.66 -1.08 40.09
N LYS A 413 5.56 -1.45 41.01
CA LYS A 413 5.44 -1.12 42.45
C LYS A 413 5.41 0.38 42.76
N ASN A 414 5.90 1.21 41.82
CA ASN A 414 5.87 2.66 41.92
C ASN A 414 4.55 3.29 41.41
N GLY A 415 3.57 2.47 41.02
CA GLY A 415 2.29 2.94 40.51
C GLY A 415 2.31 3.42 39.05
N ARG A 416 3.41 3.17 38.33
CA ARG A 416 3.59 3.56 36.92
C ARG A 416 3.63 2.35 36.00
N MET A 417 3.28 2.54 34.74
CA MET A 417 3.38 1.53 33.71
C MET A 417 4.83 1.10 33.49
N VAL A 418 5.00 -0.21 33.34
CA VAL A 418 6.20 -0.91 32.91
C VAL A 418 5.87 -1.59 31.60
N TYR A 419 6.72 -1.39 30.59
CA TYR A 419 6.58 -1.98 29.26
C TYR A 419 7.73 -2.93 28.99
N VAL A 420 7.42 -4.15 28.59
CA VAL A 420 8.42 -5.15 28.21
C VAL A 420 8.63 -5.07 26.70
N PRO A 421 9.77 -4.57 26.21
CA PRO A 421 10.00 -4.43 24.77
C PRO A 421 10.38 -5.75 24.11
N ASP A 422 10.25 -5.78 22.78
CA ASP A 422 10.96 -6.76 21.95
C ASP A 422 12.47 -6.48 21.94
N TYR A 423 13.23 -7.31 21.22
CA TYR A 423 14.69 -7.22 21.20
C TYR A 423 15.25 -5.96 20.53
N LYS A 424 14.43 -5.26 19.73
CA LYS A 424 14.76 -3.99 19.07
C LYS A 424 14.16 -2.78 19.77
N GLY A 425 13.45 -2.96 20.88
CA GLY A 425 12.92 -1.88 21.70
C GLY A 425 11.47 -1.50 21.39
N ASN A 426 10.79 -2.17 20.45
CA ASN A 426 9.38 -1.91 20.20
C ASN A 426 8.55 -2.37 21.39
N ARG A 427 7.53 -1.60 21.72
CA ARG A 427 6.65 -1.83 22.86
C ARG A 427 5.31 -1.16 22.61
N ILE A 428 4.33 -1.46 23.45
CA ILE A 428 3.09 -0.69 23.53
C ILE A 428 3.46 0.80 23.71
N ILE A 429 3.00 1.62 22.78
CA ILE A 429 3.38 3.04 22.70
C ILE A 429 2.65 3.87 23.77
N ASP A 430 3.18 5.06 24.07
CA ASP A 430 2.53 6.01 24.95
C ASP A 430 1.43 6.79 24.21
N PHE A 431 0.17 6.53 24.55
CA PHE A 431 -0.99 7.16 23.92
C PHE A 431 -1.43 8.44 24.64
N SER A 432 -0.77 8.85 25.73
CA SER A 432 -1.23 9.96 26.56
C SER A 432 -1.09 11.36 25.95
N HIS A 433 -0.48 11.48 24.77
CA HIS A 433 -0.16 12.74 24.09
C HIS A 433 -1.23 13.22 23.08
N VAL A 434 -2.44 12.69 23.17
CA VAL A 434 -3.52 12.94 22.21
C VAL A 434 -4.61 13.86 22.76
N GLY A 435 -5.39 14.45 21.87
CA GLY A 435 -6.49 15.36 22.21
C GLY A 435 -6.03 16.80 22.38
N TYR A 436 -6.98 17.66 22.73
CA TYR A 436 -6.80 19.10 22.93
C TYR A 436 -5.52 19.41 23.72
N GLN A 437 -4.66 20.25 23.13
CA GLN A 437 -3.36 20.66 23.68
C GLN A 437 -2.43 19.49 24.10
N GLY A 438 -2.56 18.33 23.46
CA GLY A 438 -1.76 17.14 23.76
C GLY A 438 -2.28 16.31 24.93
N GLY A 439 -3.52 16.52 25.37
CA GLY A 439 -4.23 15.69 26.35
C GLY A 439 -3.92 16.03 27.80
N GLY A 440 -4.92 15.81 28.67
CA GLY A 440 -4.85 16.14 30.11
C GLY A 440 -5.19 17.59 30.45
N VAL A 441 -5.66 18.35 29.46
CA VAL A 441 -6.10 19.74 29.62
C VAL A 441 -7.63 19.78 29.58
N ARG A 442 -8.23 20.49 30.53
CA ARG A 442 -9.69 20.73 30.57
C ARG A 442 -10.11 21.52 29.33
N LEU A 443 -11.16 21.08 28.65
CA LEU A 443 -11.75 21.87 27.57
C LEU A 443 -12.32 23.18 28.13
N PRO A 444 -11.98 24.35 27.55
CA PRO A 444 -12.36 25.63 28.10
C PRO A 444 -13.83 25.97 27.84
N ASP A 445 -14.46 26.63 28.79
CA ASP A 445 -15.75 27.30 28.61
C ASP A 445 -15.50 28.78 28.28
N VAL A 446 -15.67 29.13 27.00
CA VAL A 446 -15.39 30.48 26.48
C VAL A 446 -16.62 31.39 26.65
N GLN A 447 -16.41 32.65 27.05
CA GLN A 447 -17.47 33.65 27.18
C GLN A 447 -18.16 33.91 25.83
N ALA A 448 -19.49 34.00 25.82
CA ALA A 448 -20.23 34.42 24.64
C ALA A 448 -20.03 35.92 24.39
N GLU A 449 -19.77 36.27 23.13
CA GLU A 449 -19.63 37.66 22.64
C GLU A 449 -20.82 38.03 21.75
N VAL A 450 -21.40 37.04 21.07
CA VAL A 450 -22.57 37.21 20.21
C VAL A 450 -23.57 36.12 20.56
N ALA A 451 -24.85 36.49 20.71
CA ALA A 451 -25.95 35.54 20.80
C ALA A 451 -26.94 35.78 19.66
N VAL A 452 -27.43 34.70 19.06
CA VAL A 452 -28.40 34.73 17.96
C VAL A 452 -29.61 33.86 18.28
N GLU A 453 -30.73 34.16 17.63
CA GLU A 453 -31.98 33.41 17.69
C GLU A 453 -32.35 32.92 16.28
N PRO A 454 -33.06 31.79 16.14
CA PRO A 454 -33.46 31.29 14.82
C PRO A 454 -34.47 32.23 14.16
N THR A 455 -34.31 32.50 12.86
CA THR A 455 -35.17 33.43 12.13
C THR A 455 -36.48 32.81 11.66
N GLY A 456 -36.57 31.48 11.65
CA GLY A 456 -37.67 30.71 11.04
C GLY A 456 -37.56 30.57 9.51
N GLY A 457 -36.51 31.12 8.89
CA GLY A 457 -36.13 30.93 7.49
C GLY A 457 -34.74 30.28 7.37
N ASP A 458 -34.05 30.44 6.24
CA ASP A 458 -32.64 29.98 6.11
C ASP A 458 -31.70 30.90 6.91
N ASP A 459 -31.14 30.35 7.98
CA ASP A 459 -30.28 31.02 8.95
C ASP A 459 -28.80 31.03 8.52
N THR A 460 -28.44 30.41 7.40
CA THR A 460 -27.04 30.25 6.97
C THR A 460 -26.26 31.58 6.99
N ALA A 461 -26.83 32.63 6.36
CA ALA A 461 -26.14 33.91 6.26
C ALA A 461 -26.03 34.64 7.60
N MET A 462 -27.05 34.52 8.46
CA MET A 462 -27.07 35.11 9.80
C MET A 462 -26.02 34.45 10.70
N LEU A 463 -25.99 33.10 10.72
CA LEU A 463 -25.01 32.35 11.49
C LEU A 463 -23.58 32.61 11.03
N GLN A 464 -23.35 32.67 9.71
CA GLN A 464 -22.03 33.02 9.19
C GLN A 464 -21.62 34.43 9.60
N ALA A 465 -22.54 35.40 9.55
CA ALA A 465 -22.23 36.78 9.97
C ALA A 465 -21.83 36.87 11.44
N ALA A 466 -22.47 36.11 12.33
CA ALA A 466 -22.11 36.03 13.74
C ALA A 466 -20.73 35.40 13.96
N ILE A 467 -20.41 34.32 13.23
CA ILE A 467 -19.06 33.73 13.22
C ILE A 467 -18.02 34.73 12.73
N ASP A 468 -18.31 35.46 11.65
CA ASP A 468 -17.41 36.46 11.09
C ASP A 468 -17.20 37.65 12.05
N GLU A 469 -18.21 38.00 12.84
CA GLU A 469 -18.14 39.04 13.86
C GLU A 469 -17.17 38.66 14.98
N VAL A 470 -17.37 37.49 15.61
CA VAL A 470 -16.44 36.98 16.63
C VAL A 470 -15.04 36.78 16.04
N SER A 471 -14.93 36.35 14.79
CA SER A 471 -13.65 36.18 14.10
C SER A 471 -12.84 37.49 13.97
N ARG A 472 -13.49 38.67 14.07
CA ARG A 472 -12.83 39.98 14.02
C ARG A 472 -12.39 40.51 15.40
N LEU A 473 -12.90 39.98 16.50
CA LEU A 473 -12.55 40.40 17.86
C LEU A 473 -11.10 40.06 18.19
N PRO A 474 -10.38 40.86 18.99
CA PRO A 474 -9.02 40.52 19.41
C PRO A 474 -8.97 39.18 20.15
N ARG A 475 -7.85 38.45 20.03
CA ARG A 475 -7.62 37.27 20.87
C ARG A 475 -7.27 37.71 22.29
N ASP A 476 -7.80 37.02 23.28
CA ASP A 476 -7.42 37.11 24.69
C ASP A 476 -6.07 36.41 24.94
N ALA A 477 -5.67 36.35 26.22
CA ALA A 477 -4.42 35.73 26.65
C ALA A 477 -4.36 34.21 26.43
N ASP A 478 -5.52 33.54 26.44
CA ASP A 478 -5.65 32.09 26.21
C ASP A 478 -5.85 31.75 24.72
N GLY A 479 -5.94 32.79 23.89
CA GLY A 479 -6.00 32.73 22.44
C GLY A 479 -7.42 32.66 21.88
N PHE A 480 -8.45 32.97 22.68
CA PHE A 480 -9.85 33.00 22.27
C PHE A 480 -10.30 34.40 21.86
N ARG A 481 -11.22 34.45 20.91
CA ARG A 481 -11.95 35.67 20.51
C ARG A 481 -13.33 35.73 21.13
N GLY A 482 -13.89 34.59 21.51
CA GLY A 482 -15.23 34.47 22.08
C GLY A 482 -16.02 33.29 21.53
N ALA A 483 -17.19 33.08 22.12
CA ALA A 483 -18.19 32.15 21.61
C ALA A 483 -19.32 32.89 20.86
N VAL A 484 -19.78 32.29 19.77
CA VAL A 484 -21.09 32.54 19.18
C VAL A 484 -22.09 31.60 19.84
N LEU A 485 -23.02 32.16 20.60
CA LEU A 485 -24.11 31.42 21.24
C LEU A 485 -25.32 31.36 20.32
N LEU A 486 -25.78 30.14 20.03
CA LEU A 486 -27.03 29.87 19.34
C LEU A 486 -28.06 29.55 20.42
N ARG A 487 -28.99 30.48 20.66
CA ARG A 487 -30.12 30.22 21.58
C ARG A 487 -30.91 28.99 21.13
N SER A 488 -31.52 28.31 22.08
CA SER A 488 -32.41 27.17 21.85
C SER A 488 -33.45 27.45 20.75
N GLY A 489 -33.73 26.42 19.95
CA GLY A 489 -34.58 26.50 18.77
C GLY A 489 -33.93 25.91 17.52
N THR A 490 -34.70 25.89 16.42
CA THR A 490 -34.29 25.24 15.16
C THR A 490 -33.79 26.26 14.16
N TYR A 491 -32.51 26.15 13.81
CA TYR A 491 -31.87 26.93 12.75
C TYR A 491 -31.86 26.12 11.46
N PHE A 492 -32.46 26.66 10.39
CA PHE A 492 -32.43 26.00 9.09
C PHE A 492 -31.18 26.43 8.33
N VAL A 493 -30.36 25.48 7.91
CA VAL A 493 -29.07 25.76 7.25
C VAL A 493 -29.08 25.14 5.86
N GLY A 494 -29.38 25.96 4.84
CA GLY A 494 -29.32 25.55 3.43
C GLY A 494 -27.90 25.48 2.85
N GLY A 495 -26.93 26.19 3.45
CA GLY A 495 -25.53 26.23 3.02
C GLY A 495 -24.56 25.51 3.95
N THR A 496 -23.35 26.07 4.06
CA THR A 496 -22.25 25.58 4.89
C THR A 496 -21.69 26.75 5.71
N LEU A 497 -21.55 26.55 7.02
CA LEU A 497 -20.92 27.49 7.94
C LEU A 497 -19.41 27.24 7.98
N ARG A 498 -18.62 28.30 8.01
CA ARG A 498 -17.15 28.24 7.99
C ARG A 498 -16.54 28.95 9.17
N ILE A 499 -15.65 28.27 9.88
CA ILE A 499 -14.79 28.85 10.92
C ILE A 499 -13.35 28.79 10.42
N GLN A 500 -12.82 29.95 10.01
CA GLN A 500 -11.49 30.08 9.39
C GLN A 500 -10.51 30.93 10.21
N ALA A 501 -10.93 31.37 11.40
CA ALA A 501 -10.10 32.13 12.34
C ALA A 501 -9.86 31.31 13.61
N SER A 502 -8.67 31.50 14.21
CA SER A 502 -8.36 30.95 15.52
C SER A 502 -9.19 31.62 16.62
N GLY A 503 -9.48 30.87 17.69
CA GLY A 503 -10.09 31.39 18.91
C GLY A 503 -11.63 31.48 18.89
N VAL A 504 -12.31 30.84 17.95
CA VAL A 504 -13.78 30.94 17.79
C VAL A 504 -14.45 29.67 18.30
N VAL A 505 -15.46 29.84 19.16
CA VAL A 505 -16.32 28.73 19.62
C VAL A 505 -17.74 28.90 19.09
N LEU A 506 -18.35 27.83 18.59
CA LEU A 506 -19.76 27.77 18.22
C LEU A 506 -20.51 26.92 19.25
N ARG A 507 -21.39 27.54 20.04
CA ARG A 507 -22.06 26.91 21.19
C ARG A 507 -23.57 26.95 21.04
N GLY A 508 -24.25 25.84 21.31
CA GLY A 508 -25.71 25.79 21.53
C GLY A 508 -26.10 25.74 23.01
N GLU A 509 -27.40 25.70 23.28
CA GLU A 509 -28.02 25.62 24.61
C GLU A 509 -28.59 24.22 24.91
N GLY A 510 -28.03 23.17 24.32
CA GLY A 510 -28.42 21.79 24.59
C GLY A 510 -28.51 20.97 23.32
N LYS A 511 -28.19 19.67 23.43
CA LYS A 511 -28.26 18.70 22.33
C LYS A 511 -29.56 17.90 22.25
N ASP A 512 -30.48 18.11 23.19
CA ASP A 512 -31.80 17.46 23.16
C ASP A 512 -32.81 18.21 22.25
N ASP A 513 -34.02 17.66 22.10
CA ASP A 513 -35.09 18.23 21.27
C ASP A 513 -35.59 19.62 21.69
N ASN A 514 -35.30 20.06 22.92
CA ASN A 514 -35.65 21.40 23.42
C ASN A 514 -34.45 22.37 23.36
N GLY A 515 -33.27 21.88 22.99
CA GLY A 515 -32.04 22.66 22.89
C GLY A 515 -31.87 23.37 21.54
N THR A 516 -30.63 23.50 21.10
CA THR A 516 -30.26 24.12 19.82
C THR A 516 -30.19 23.05 18.74
N ILE A 517 -30.98 23.22 17.67
CA ILE A 517 -31.03 22.29 16.54
C ILE A 517 -30.52 22.98 15.27
N ILE A 518 -29.43 22.47 14.69
CA ILE A 518 -28.99 22.80 13.33
C ILE A 518 -29.65 21.81 12.37
N ARG A 519 -30.60 22.29 11.57
CA ARG A 519 -31.28 21.48 10.56
C ARG A 519 -30.73 21.76 9.17
N GLY A 520 -29.96 20.82 8.62
CA GLY A 520 -29.43 20.89 7.25
C GLY A 520 -30.54 20.69 6.22
N THR A 521 -30.96 21.76 5.55
CA THR A 521 -32.07 21.72 4.58
C THR A 521 -31.59 21.50 3.15
N GLY A 522 -32.51 21.09 2.27
CA GLY A 522 -32.25 20.95 0.84
C GLY A 522 -31.44 19.70 0.46
N THR A 523 -31.30 19.47 -0.84
CA THR A 523 -30.85 18.17 -1.39
C THR A 523 -29.38 18.10 -1.75
N ALA A 524 -28.58 19.10 -1.37
CA ALA A 524 -27.18 19.18 -1.75
C ALA A 524 -26.28 18.41 -0.77
N ALA A 525 -25.49 17.47 -1.32
CA ALA A 525 -24.39 16.82 -0.62
C ALA A 525 -23.32 17.85 -0.22
N ARG A 526 -23.12 18.02 1.09
CA ARG A 526 -22.20 19.01 1.68
C ARG A 526 -21.88 18.71 3.14
N ASN A 527 -20.92 19.44 3.70
CA ASN A 527 -20.69 19.55 5.14
C ASN A 527 -21.51 20.72 5.68
N LEU A 528 -22.13 20.58 6.86
CA LEU A 528 -22.84 21.71 7.48
C LEU A 528 -21.88 22.72 8.12
N ILE A 529 -20.82 22.24 8.78
CA ILE A 529 -19.78 23.07 9.39
C ILE A 529 -18.40 22.64 8.89
N GLU A 530 -17.64 23.60 8.37
CA GLU A 530 -16.25 23.45 7.97
C GLU A 530 -15.34 24.29 8.87
N VAL A 531 -14.39 23.64 9.53
CA VAL A 531 -13.38 24.29 10.37
C VAL A 531 -12.02 24.09 9.72
N GLY A 532 -11.32 25.19 9.47
CA GLY A 532 -9.95 25.11 8.99
C GLY A 532 -9.35 26.40 8.45
N GLY A 533 -8.03 26.52 8.63
CA GLY A 533 -7.23 27.53 7.98
C GLY A 533 -6.99 27.23 6.49
N THR A 534 -6.22 28.09 5.84
CA THR A 534 -5.95 27.98 4.39
C THR A 534 -5.01 26.82 4.06
N ALA A 535 -4.12 26.45 4.99
CA ALA A 535 -3.15 25.37 4.82
C ALA A 535 -2.80 24.70 6.15
N GLY A 536 -2.31 23.46 6.07
CA GLY A 536 -1.73 22.72 7.19
C GLY A 536 -0.22 22.89 7.29
N PRO A 537 0.44 22.08 8.13
CA PRO A 537 1.89 22.13 8.25
C PRO A 537 2.58 21.77 6.93
N SER A 538 3.68 22.45 6.63
CA SER A 538 4.49 22.23 5.43
C SER A 538 5.97 22.14 5.76
N ILE A 539 6.69 21.33 4.98
CA ILE A 539 8.14 21.14 5.11
C ILE A 539 8.88 22.40 4.63
N VAL A 540 9.89 22.80 5.39
CA VAL A 540 10.85 23.82 4.95
C VAL A 540 11.97 23.12 4.18
N GLU A 541 11.99 23.31 2.87
CA GLU A 541 13.00 22.72 1.97
C GLU A 541 14.43 23.12 2.35
N GLY A 542 15.40 22.21 2.17
CA GLY A 542 16.81 22.43 2.47
C GLY A 542 17.17 22.39 3.96
N THR A 543 16.23 22.01 4.82
CA THR A 543 16.46 21.83 6.27
C THR A 543 16.67 20.36 6.66
N GLU A 544 16.62 19.44 5.70
CA GLU A 544 16.66 18.02 5.98
C GLU A 544 17.96 17.57 6.64
N THR A 545 17.84 16.65 7.58
CA THR A 545 18.97 15.87 8.10
C THR A 545 18.55 14.40 8.22
N ASP A 546 19.48 13.50 7.92
CA ASP A 546 19.24 12.06 8.02
C ASP A 546 19.23 11.60 9.47
N ILE A 547 18.37 10.62 9.78
CA ILE A 547 18.38 9.88 11.04
C ILE A 547 19.49 8.82 10.97
N GLN A 548 20.36 8.83 11.97
CA GLN A 548 21.57 7.99 12.04
C GLN A 548 21.39 6.71 12.86
N ASP A 549 20.22 6.51 13.48
CA ASP A 549 19.90 5.22 14.07
C ASP A 549 19.66 4.17 12.98
N LEU A 550 20.24 2.98 13.16
CA LEU A 550 19.95 1.81 12.34
C LEU A 550 18.51 1.34 12.57
N TYR A 551 18.01 1.54 13.80
CA TYR A 551 16.66 1.25 14.23
C TYR A 551 16.16 2.27 15.27
N VAL A 552 15.09 3.01 14.96
CA VAL A 552 14.31 3.77 15.94
C VAL A 552 13.06 2.96 16.26
N PRO A 553 12.83 2.55 17.53
CA PRO A 553 11.68 1.71 17.85
C PRO A 553 10.35 2.42 17.75
N ALA A 554 9.29 1.68 17.39
CA ALA A 554 7.92 2.15 17.55
C ALA A 554 7.67 2.50 19.03
N GLY A 555 7.14 3.70 19.26
CA GLY A 555 6.97 4.28 20.59
C GLY A 555 8.13 5.18 21.04
N SER A 556 9.23 5.28 20.28
CA SER A 556 10.32 6.18 20.65
C SER A 556 9.94 7.65 20.49
N ARG A 557 10.48 8.48 21.38
CA ARG A 557 10.47 9.95 21.29
C ARG A 557 11.86 10.51 21.01
N THR A 558 12.89 9.67 20.95
CA THR A 558 14.27 10.10 20.77
C THR A 558 14.97 9.35 19.66
N PHE A 559 15.76 10.07 18.88
CA PHE A 559 16.56 9.56 17.79
C PHE A 559 17.75 10.49 17.55
N HIS A 560 18.76 10.02 16.84
CA HIS A 560 19.96 10.75 16.49
C HIS A 560 19.91 11.18 15.04
N VAL A 561 20.26 12.43 14.77
CA VAL A 561 20.38 12.97 13.41
C VAL A 561 21.84 13.17 13.03
N GLN A 562 22.12 13.33 11.74
CA GLN A 562 23.46 13.63 11.25
C GLN A 562 23.97 14.97 11.78
N ASP A 563 23.15 16.01 11.73
CA ASP A 563 23.46 17.33 12.26
C ASP A 563 22.20 18.01 12.83
N ALA A 564 22.22 18.28 14.15
CA ALA A 564 21.14 18.98 14.84
C ALA A 564 21.38 20.50 14.95
N SER A 565 22.51 21.03 14.48
CA SER A 565 22.92 22.43 14.68
C SER A 565 21.92 23.46 14.15
N GLY A 566 21.16 23.08 13.11
CA GLY A 566 20.10 23.90 12.55
C GLY A 566 18.81 23.95 13.38
N TYR A 567 18.65 23.10 14.40
CA TYR A 567 17.40 22.89 15.13
C TYR A 567 17.48 23.43 16.56
N LYS A 568 16.32 23.74 17.17
CA LYS A 568 16.20 24.08 18.59
C LYS A 568 14.91 23.52 19.20
N ALA A 569 14.88 23.44 20.54
CA ALA A 569 13.64 23.16 21.26
C ALA A 569 12.57 24.22 20.93
N GLY A 570 11.33 23.77 20.75
CA GLY A 570 10.20 24.57 20.29
C GLY A 570 9.99 24.56 18.77
N ASP A 571 10.95 24.08 17.97
CA ASP A 571 10.76 23.98 16.52
C ASP A 571 9.67 22.96 16.18
N SER A 572 8.72 23.38 15.33
CA SER A 572 7.83 22.48 14.60
C SER A 572 8.63 21.71 13.55
N VAL A 573 8.45 20.40 13.51
CA VAL A 573 9.21 19.50 12.64
C VAL A 573 8.35 18.40 12.05
N ILE A 574 8.75 17.91 10.88
CA ILE A 574 8.28 16.64 10.34
C ILE A 574 9.36 15.59 10.54
N VAL A 575 9.03 14.53 11.27
CA VAL A 575 9.85 13.31 11.31
C VAL A 575 9.31 12.36 10.25
N ARG A 576 10.09 12.12 9.21
CA ARG A 576 9.71 11.28 8.07
C ARG A 576 10.30 9.89 8.23
N ARG A 577 9.45 8.87 8.18
CA ARG A 577 9.84 7.48 7.90
C ARG A 577 9.75 7.24 6.40
N ILE A 578 10.83 6.74 5.80
CA ILE A 578 10.83 6.30 4.41
C ILE A 578 10.12 4.96 4.29
N GLY A 579 9.13 4.86 3.38
CA GLY A 579 8.52 3.59 2.98
C GLY A 579 8.92 3.25 1.56
N SER A 580 10.08 2.58 1.43
CA SER A 580 10.65 2.16 0.15
C SER A 580 9.86 1.04 -0.51
N GLU A 581 10.11 0.83 -1.80
CA GLU A 581 9.58 -0.33 -2.54
C GLU A 581 9.94 -1.66 -1.87
N ARG A 582 11.17 -1.76 -1.34
CA ARG A 582 11.60 -2.96 -0.65
C ARG A 582 10.81 -3.23 0.62
N TRP A 583 10.46 -2.20 1.38
CA TRP A 583 9.57 -2.36 2.53
C TRP A 583 8.15 -2.76 2.12
N ILE A 584 7.61 -2.17 1.04
CA ILE A 584 6.31 -2.57 0.49
C ILE A 584 6.31 -4.06 0.13
N HIS A 585 7.40 -4.56 -0.44
CA HIS A 585 7.58 -5.97 -0.72
C HIS A 585 7.69 -6.82 0.56
N GLU A 586 8.44 -6.35 1.57
CA GLU A 586 8.57 -7.06 2.86
C GLU A 586 7.22 -7.30 3.53
N ILE A 587 6.29 -6.35 3.39
CA ILE A 587 4.93 -6.48 3.93
C ILE A 587 3.95 -7.15 2.95
N GLY A 588 4.42 -7.60 1.78
CA GLY A 588 3.67 -8.31 0.75
C GLY A 588 2.66 -7.46 -0.03
N MET A 589 2.77 -6.13 0.03
CA MET A 589 1.77 -5.21 -0.52
C MET A 589 1.99 -4.82 -1.98
N ASP A 590 3.09 -5.26 -2.58
CA ASP A 590 3.27 -5.37 -4.03
C ASP A 590 2.76 -6.71 -4.59
N HIS A 591 2.26 -7.60 -3.72
CA HIS A 591 1.85 -8.97 -4.03
C HIS A 591 0.43 -9.30 -3.52
N ILE A 592 -0.51 -8.38 -3.69
CA ILE A 592 -1.92 -8.57 -3.36
C ILE A 592 -2.62 -9.27 -4.53
N PHE A 593 -3.26 -10.42 -4.28
CA PHE A 593 -4.03 -11.10 -5.32
C PHE A 593 -5.15 -10.21 -5.86
N MET A 594 -5.50 -10.41 -7.13
CA MET A 594 -6.58 -9.66 -7.75
C MET A 594 -7.91 -9.99 -7.08
N ARG A 595 -8.79 -8.99 -6.97
CA ARG A 595 -10.15 -9.25 -6.49
C ARG A 595 -10.83 -10.29 -7.38
N PRO A 596 -11.39 -11.37 -6.81
CA PRO A 596 -12.13 -12.37 -7.58
C PRO A 596 -13.21 -11.74 -8.46
N LEU A 597 -13.36 -12.26 -9.68
CA LEU A 597 -14.39 -11.92 -10.69
C LEU A 597 -14.34 -10.49 -11.27
N THR A 598 -13.90 -9.50 -10.50
CA THR A 598 -14.01 -8.07 -10.85
C THR A 598 -12.65 -7.40 -11.06
N GLY A 599 -11.56 -7.98 -10.57
CA GLY A 599 -10.23 -7.39 -10.68
C GLY A 599 -10.13 -6.01 -9.99
N GLY A 600 -9.28 -5.13 -10.52
CA GLY A 600 -9.14 -3.75 -10.02
C GLY A 600 -8.34 -3.57 -8.72
N THR A 601 -7.75 -4.64 -8.17
CA THR A 601 -6.71 -4.53 -7.12
C THR A 601 -5.52 -3.75 -7.67
N LYS A 602 -5.08 -2.73 -6.93
CA LYS A 602 -3.84 -1.99 -7.20
C LYS A 602 -2.82 -2.37 -6.15
N GLN A 603 -1.65 -2.78 -6.62
CA GLN A 603 -0.48 -2.98 -5.76
C GLN A 603 -0.06 -1.65 -5.13
N TRP A 604 0.51 -1.71 -3.94
CA TRP A 604 0.98 -0.51 -3.28
C TRP A 604 2.25 0.00 -3.96
N THR A 605 2.33 1.32 -4.10
CA THR A 605 3.57 2.01 -4.46
C THR A 605 4.24 2.55 -3.20
N PRO A 606 5.56 2.85 -3.24
CA PRO A 606 6.27 3.47 -2.12
C PRO A 606 5.57 4.72 -1.58
N PHE A 607 5.57 4.90 -0.26
CA PHE A 607 5.05 6.10 0.40
C PHE A 607 5.72 6.32 1.75
N ASN A 608 5.80 7.57 2.19
CA ASN A 608 6.36 7.93 3.48
C ASN A 608 5.28 8.08 4.56
N LEU A 609 5.71 8.00 5.82
CA LEU A 609 4.91 8.44 6.97
C LEU A 609 5.55 9.68 7.57
N ASP A 610 4.79 10.77 7.66
CA ASP A 610 5.27 12.08 8.11
C ASP A 610 4.62 12.44 9.45
N PHE A 611 5.39 12.34 10.53
CA PHE A 611 4.95 12.62 11.89
C PHE A 611 5.12 14.12 12.21
N ASP A 612 4.03 14.83 12.47
CA ASP A 612 4.02 16.24 12.89
C ASP A 612 4.36 16.32 14.38
N ARG A 613 5.54 16.87 14.69
CA ARG A 613 6.12 16.87 16.03
C ARG A 613 6.69 18.24 16.39
N VAL A 614 6.94 18.42 17.69
CA VAL A 614 7.66 19.58 18.23
C VAL A 614 8.91 19.09 18.96
N ILE A 615 10.06 19.70 18.70
CA ILE A 615 11.28 19.38 19.44
C ILE A 615 11.15 19.88 20.88
N THR A 616 11.39 19.01 21.85
CA THR A 616 11.34 19.32 23.28
C THR A 616 12.71 19.36 23.95
N ALA A 617 13.71 18.67 23.39
CA ALA A 617 15.09 18.73 23.85
C ALA A 617 16.08 18.34 22.74
N ILE A 618 17.30 18.89 22.84
CA ILE A 618 18.45 18.54 21.99
C ILE A 618 19.66 18.31 22.90
N ASP A 619 20.33 17.17 22.73
CA ASP A 619 21.59 16.82 23.40
C ASP A 619 22.62 16.36 22.35
N GLY A 620 23.50 17.28 21.94
CA GLY A 620 24.33 17.09 20.75
C GLY A 620 23.46 16.85 19.51
N ASN A 621 23.62 15.68 18.87
CA ASN A 621 22.82 15.26 17.72
C ASN A 621 21.60 14.41 18.08
N ARG A 622 21.30 14.23 19.37
CA ARG A 622 20.11 13.50 19.83
C ARG A 622 18.93 14.47 19.97
N ILE A 623 17.87 14.21 19.23
CA ILE A 623 16.61 14.96 19.26
C ILE A 623 15.60 14.24 20.16
N THR A 624 14.82 15.00 20.93
CA THR A 624 13.64 14.51 21.65
C THR A 624 12.40 15.25 21.16
N VAL A 625 11.35 14.54 20.76
CA VAL A 625 10.07 15.11 20.31
C VAL A 625 8.96 15.01 21.37
N ASP A 626 7.92 15.82 21.19
CA ASP A 626 6.75 15.96 22.07
C ASP A 626 5.95 14.68 22.24
N ALA A 627 5.77 13.87 21.19
CA ALA A 627 4.95 12.66 21.20
C ALA A 627 5.65 11.47 20.51
N PRO A 628 5.35 10.21 20.88
CA PRO A 628 6.03 9.05 20.31
C PRO A 628 5.77 8.87 18.81
N LEU A 629 6.73 8.25 18.14
CA LEU A 629 6.62 7.84 16.73
C LEU A 629 5.94 6.47 16.69
N ALA A 630 4.75 6.41 16.07
CA ALA A 630 3.91 5.20 16.07
C ALA A 630 4.37 4.09 15.12
N ASN A 631 5.51 4.27 14.45
CA ASN A 631 6.12 3.27 13.59
C ASN A 631 7.64 3.27 13.76
N ALA A 632 8.26 2.11 13.66
CA ALA A 632 9.71 2.02 13.65
C ALA A 632 10.29 2.73 12.41
N ILE A 633 11.48 3.32 12.58
CA ILE A 633 12.29 3.85 11.48
C ILE A 633 13.50 2.93 11.34
N GLU A 634 13.66 2.34 10.17
CA GLU A 634 14.58 1.23 9.96
C GLU A 634 15.48 1.57 8.78
N ARG A 635 16.80 1.60 9.00
CA ARG A 635 17.75 1.94 7.94
C ARG A 635 17.69 0.99 6.75
N GLN A 636 17.46 -0.30 7.00
CA GLN A 636 17.24 -1.32 5.96
C GLN A 636 16.11 -0.96 4.99
N TRP A 637 15.12 -0.18 5.42
CA TRP A 637 13.97 0.22 4.60
C TRP A 637 14.08 1.63 4.01
N GLY A 638 15.25 2.26 4.13
CA GLY A 638 15.52 3.63 3.67
C GLY A 638 15.67 4.64 4.81
N GLY A 639 15.55 4.21 6.07
CA GLY A 639 15.76 5.08 7.23
C GLY A 639 14.71 6.17 7.37
N GLY A 640 15.13 7.31 7.92
CA GLY A 640 14.25 8.45 8.13
C GLY A 640 14.99 9.78 8.07
N LYS A 641 14.20 10.85 8.02
CA LYS A 641 14.68 12.24 7.90
C LYS A 641 13.94 13.12 8.89
N LEU A 642 14.61 14.17 9.35
CA LEU A 642 14.01 15.27 10.09
C LEU A 642 14.00 16.51 9.19
N PHE A 643 12.89 17.25 9.21
CA PHE A 643 12.75 18.54 8.53
C PHE A 643 12.19 19.57 9.51
N LYS A 644 12.55 20.84 9.36
CA LYS A 644 11.74 21.92 9.93
C LYS A 644 10.39 21.99 9.21
N ALA A 645 9.38 22.47 9.94
CA ALA A 645 8.05 22.70 9.40
C ALA A 645 7.54 24.10 9.76
N THR A 646 6.78 24.71 8.84
CA THR A 646 5.94 25.88 9.14
C THR A 646 4.52 25.44 9.45
N ASP A 647 3.85 26.15 10.35
CA ASP A 647 2.51 25.80 10.84
C ASP A 647 1.64 27.06 11.13
N GLU A 648 1.96 28.17 10.46
CA GLU A 648 1.38 29.49 10.73
C GLU A 648 -0.07 29.63 10.21
N GLU A 649 -0.39 28.94 9.12
CA GLU A 649 -1.72 28.96 8.48
C GLU A 649 -2.74 28.01 9.15
N ARG A 650 -2.26 27.12 10.03
CA ARG A 650 -3.12 26.20 10.76
C ARG A 650 -3.75 26.93 11.94
N ILE A 651 -5.07 27.11 11.89
CA ILE A 651 -5.82 27.77 12.97
C ILE A 651 -5.86 26.92 14.23
N GLU A 652 -6.18 27.54 15.37
CA GLU A 652 -6.25 26.86 16.65
C GLU A 652 -7.30 27.42 17.59
N GLN A 653 -7.54 26.74 18.71
CA GLN A 653 -8.49 27.18 19.74
C GLN A 653 -9.91 27.31 19.18
N VAL A 654 -10.41 26.24 18.54
CA VAL A 654 -11.76 26.20 17.92
C VAL A 654 -12.62 25.11 18.56
N GLY A 655 -13.84 25.47 18.94
CA GLY A 655 -14.81 24.56 19.57
C GLY A 655 -16.16 24.53 18.86
N ILE A 656 -16.79 23.35 18.78
CA ILE A 656 -18.20 23.20 18.39
C ILE A 656 -18.90 22.37 19.45
N GLU A 657 -19.95 22.90 20.08
CA GLU A 657 -20.47 22.30 21.29
C GLU A 657 -21.96 22.48 21.59
N ASN A 658 -22.51 21.51 22.33
CA ASN A 658 -23.80 21.59 23.01
C ASN A 658 -25.01 21.82 22.08
N MET A 659 -25.13 21.01 21.01
CA MET A 659 -26.19 21.16 20.00
C MET A 659 -26.57 19.85 19.31
N ARG A 660 -27.77 19.82 18.73
CA ARG A 660 -28.23 18.75 17.85
C ARG A 660 -28.10 19.16 16.39
N ALA A 661 -27.80 18.20 15.52
CA ALA A 661 -27.75 18.37 14.08
C ALA A 661 -28.62 17.32 13.38
N VAL A 662 -29.46 17.76 12.44
CA VAL A 662 -30.37 16.89 11.70
C VAL A 662 -30.27 17.21 10.21
N SER A 663 -29.95 16.24 9.36
CA SER A 663 -30.11 16.40 7.91
C SER A 663 -31.55 16.11 7.49
N ASP A 664 -32.13 16.96 6.63
CA ASP A 664 -33.30 16.58 5.85
C ASP A 664 -32.93 15.43 4.89
N PHE A 665 -33.90 14.62 4.50
CA PHE A 665 -33.76 13.57 3.49
C PHE A 665 -35.15 13.21 2.92
N ASP A 666 -35.19 12.48 1.81
CA ASP A 666 -36.40 11.90 1.23
C ASP A 666 -36.71 10.52 1.83
N PRO A 667 -37.71 10.38 2.72
CA PRO A 667 -38.05 9.11 3.35
C PRO A 667 -38.73 8.11 2.40
N SER A 668 -39.10 8.53 1.18
CA SER A 668 -39.61 7.60 0.17
C SER A 668 -38.51 6.74 -0.46
N LYS A 669 -37.24 7.14 -0.33
CA LYS A 669 -36.09 6.36 -0.79
C LYS A 669 -35.69 5.36 0.28
N THR A 670 -35.97 4.09 0.01
CA THR A 670 -35.59 2.97 0.87
C THR A 670 -34.91 1.87 0.09
N ASP A 671 -34.05 1.09 0.74
CA ASP A 671 -33.45 -0.13 0.19
C ASP A 671 -33.43 -1.23 1.26
N THR A 672 -33.16 -2.47 0.85
CA THR A 672 -32.87 -3.61 1.72
C THR A 672 -31.50 -4.21 1.42
N LYS A 673 -30.88 -3.90 0.27
CA LYS A 673 -29.57 -4.43 -0.13
C LYS A 673 -28.45 -3.61 0.49
N MET A 674 -27.38 -4.28 0.91
CA MET A 674 -26.13 -3.66 1.36
C MET A 674 -24.91 -4.39 0.78
N ASP A 675 -23.71 -3.84 0.99
CA ASP A 675 -22.44 -4.34 0.40
C ASP A 675 -22.30 -5.88 0.37
N ASN A 676 -22.60 -6.52 1.50
CA ASN A 676 -22.34 -7.95 1.72
C ASN A 676 -23.56 -8.72 2.21
N ASP A 677 -24.74 -8.11 2.20
CA ASP A 677 -25.95 -8.74 2.77
C ASP A 677 -27.25 -8.11 2.26
N VAL A 678 -28.38 -8.69 2.66
CA VAL A 678 -29.72 -8.14 2.46
C VAL A 678 -30.44 -8.14 3.80
N LEU A 679 -30.95 -6.98 4.21
CA LEU A 679 -31.70 -6.82 5.45
C LEU A 679 -33.17 -7.22 5.27
N ASP A 680 -33.77 -7.81 6.30
CA ASP A 680 -35.20 -8.16 6.31
C ASP A 680 -36.12 -6.93 6.43
N THR A 681 -35.58 -5.80 6.92
CA THR A 681 -36.32 -4.55 7.11
C THR A 681 -35.73 -3.46 6.22
N PRO A 682 -36.57 -2.67 5.49
CA PRO A 682 -36.08 -1.55 4.71
C PRO A 682 -35.41 -0.49 5.58
N TYR A 683 -34.39 0.17 5.02
CA TYR A 683 -33.71 1.32 5.61
C TYR A 683 -33.78 2.51 4.65
N TYR A 684 -33.63 3.74 5.17
CA TYR A 684 -33.60 4.95 4.35
C TYR A 684 -32.29 5.08 3.59
N SER A 685 -32.38 5.24 2.27
CA SER A 685 -31.25 5.13 1.34
C SER A 685 -30.97 6.38 0.52
N ASP A 686 -31.63 7.51 0.83
CA ASP A 686 -31.36 8.78 0.18
C ASP A 686 -29.88 9.18 0.33
N GLU A 687 -29.29 9.75 -0.72
CA GLU A 687 -27.95 10.34 -0.69
C GLU A 687 -27.97 11.83 -1.09
N ASP A 688 -29.13 12.36 -1.50
CA ASP A 688 -29.29 13.75 -1.93
C ASP A 688 -29.59 14.64 -0.72
N HIS A 689 -28.65 14.74 0.23
CA HIS A 689 -28.74 15.58 1.43
C HIS A 689 -27.38 15.80 2.11
N ALA A 690 -27.33 16.49 3.24
CA ALA A 690 -26.07 16.79 3.93
C ALA A 690 -25.32 15.50 4.33
N GLU A 691 -24.02 15.47 4.04
CA GLU A 691 -23.18 14.29 4.24
C GLU A 691 -22.55 14.26 5.62
N ARG A 692 -22.11 15.43 6.10
CA ARG A 692 -21.38 15.55 7.37
C ARG A 692 -21.95 16.68 8.19
N PHE A 693 -21.98 16.48 9.51
CA PHE A 693 -22.21 17.59 10.40
C PHE A 693 -20.95 18.48 10.44
N ILE A 694 -19.82 17.92 10.89
CA ILE A 694 -18.58 18.68 11.11
C ILE A 694 -17.42 18.09 10.30
N MET A 695 -16.72 18.93 9.55
CA MET A 695 -15.44 18.63 8.92
C MET A 695 -14.36 19.59 9.43
N MET A 696 -13.33 19.05 10.09
CA MET A 696 -12.20 19.81 10.63
C MET A 696 -10.93 19.46 9.88
N ASN A 697 -10.28 20.40 9.22
CA ASN A 697 -8.96 20.21 8.61
C ASN A 697 -8.11 21.47 8.79
N SER A 698 -6.79 21.39 8.69
CA SER A 698 -5.91 22.57 8.89
C SER A 698 -6.23 23.32 10.20
N VAL A 699 -6.43 22.57 11.28
CA VAL A 699 -6.70 23.10 12.63
C VAL A 699 -5.96 22.28 13.69
N LYS A 700 -5.50 22.94 14.76
CA LYS A 700 -4.94 22.27 15.95
C LYS A 700 -5.60 22.75 17.23
N ASN A 701 -5.47 22.02 18.34
CA ASN A 701 -6.04 22.42 19.64
C ASN A 701 -7.53 22.75 19.52
N ALA A 702 -8.31 21.78 19.07
CA ALA A 702 -9.73 21.99 18.80
C ALA A 702 -10.58 20.89 19.42
N TRP A 703 -11.88 21.14 19.55
CA TRP A 703 -12.78 20.15 20.14
C TRP A 703 -14.18 20.17 19.56
N VAL A 704 -14.82 19.00 19.65
CA VAL A 704 -16.25 18.82 19.50
C VAL A 704 -16.76 18.14 20.77
N ARG A 705 -17.75 18.71 21.44
CA ARG A 705 -18.32 18.08 22.65
C ARG A 705 -19.83 18.25 22.75
N GLU A 706 -20.51 17.26 23.33
CA GLU A 706 -21.96 17.34 23.57
C GLU A 706 -22.76 17.63 22.29
N VAL A 707 -22.48 16.91 21.20
CA VAL A 707 -23.27 17.02 19.98
C VAL A 707 -24.02 15.74 19.65
N GLU A 708 -25.22 15.88 19.11
CA GLU A 708 -26.05 14.78 18.60
C GLU A 708 -26.28 14.95 17.09
N GLY A 709 -26.16 13.87 16.31
CA GLY A 709 -26.38 13.89 14.86
C GLY A 709 -27.42 12.88 14.39
N TYR A 710 -28.24 13.28 13.43
CA TYR A 710 -29.26 12.46 12.79
C TYR A 710 -29.20 12.57 11.26
N HIS A 711 -29.44 11.44 10.58
CA HIS A 711 -29.69 11.33 9.14
C HIS A 711 -28.54 11.72 8.19
N PHE A 712 -27.34 11.99 8.68
CA PHE A 712 -26.20 12.25 7.80
C PHE A 712 -25.80 10.99 7.00
N SER A 713 -25.41 11.17 5.73
CA SER A 713 -25.01 10.05 4.86
C SER A 713 -23.56 9.59 5.06
N TYR A 714 -22.73 10.43 5.68
CA TYR A 714 -21.31 10.17 5.83
C TYR A 714 -20.82 10.20 7.28
N ALA A 715 -20.78 11.35 7.97
CA ALA A 715 -20.13 11.44 9.29
C ALA A 715 -20.79 12.43 10.25
N LEU A 716 -20.68 12.17 11.56
CA LEU A 716 -20.89 13.19 12.59
C LEU A 716 -19.69 14.15 12.60
N VAL A 717 -18.48 13.59 12.77
CA VAL A 717 -17.23 14.35 12.76
C VAL A 717 -16.20 13.68 11.87
N GLN A 718 -15.65 14.45 10.94
CA GLN A 718 -14.44 14.09 10.21
C GLN A 718 -13.27 14.99 10.63
N VAL A 719 -12.16 14.38 11.05
CA VAL A 719 -10.90 15.04 11.39
C VAL A 719 -9.89 14.79 10.27
N GLY A 720 -9.66 15.79 9.43
CA GLY A 720 -8.82 15.75 8.24
C GLY A 720 -7.31 15.61 8.52
N ARG A 721 -6.55 15.28 7.47
CA ARG A 721 -5.11 14.96 7.53
C ARG A 721 -4.23 16.04 8.16
N GLN A 722 -4.60 17.31 7.99
CA GLN A 722 -3.80 18.43 8.48
C GLN A 722 -4.20 18.83 9.91
N ALA A 723 -5.18 18.16 10.50
CA ALA A 723 -5.60 18.41 11.88
C ALA A 723 -4.76 17.62 12.89
N LYS A 724 -4.55 18.23 14.07
CA LYS A 724 -3.75 17.69 15.17
C LYS A 724 -4.32 18.10 16.51
N TRP A 725 -4.24 17.25 17.53
CA TRP A 725 -4.74 17.58 18.89
C TRP A 725 -6.22 17.98 18.91
N VAL A 726 -7.05 17.17 18.26
CA VAL A 726 -8.52 17.33 18.30
C VAL A 726 -9.11 16.36 19.32
N THR A 727 -10.00 16.86 20.18
CA THR A 727 -10.84 16.03 21.07
C THR A 727 -12.28 15.99 20.56
N VAL A 728 -12.84 14.81 20.32
CA VAL A 728 -14.28 14.59 20.11
C VAL A 728 -14.82 13.83 21.31
N GLN A 729 -15.76 14.41 22.07
CA GLN A 729 -16.26 13.74 23.27
C GLN A 729 -17.74 13.89 23.52
N ASP A 730 -18.30 12.96 24.30
CA ASP A 730 -19.67 13.06 24.82
C ASP A 730 -20.71 13.28 23.69
N SER A 731 -20.45 12.71 22.51
CA SER A 731 -21.20 12.98 21.27
C SER A 731 -21.80 11.71 20.67
N GLU A 732 -22.91 11.86 19.95
CA GLU A 732 -23.79 10.73 19.63
C GLU A 732 -24.30 10.81 18.18
N MET A 733 -24.31 9.67 17.45
CA MET A 733 -24.76 9.59 16.06
C MET A 733 -25.86 8.54 15.88
N TYR A 734 -26.99 8.96 15.30
CA TYR A 734 -28.22 8.20 15.16
C TYR A 734 -28.73 8.13 13.72
N ASP A 735 -29.47 7.07 13.42
CA ASP A 735 -30.31 6.90 12.21
C ASP A 735 -29.69 7.46 10.92
N MET A 736 -28.51 6.97 10.53
CA MET A 736 -27.83 7.42 9.31
C MET A 736 -28.66 7.07 8.06
N VAL A 737 -28.64 7.95 7.05
CA VAL A 737 -29.40 7.80 5.80
C VAL A 737 -28.44 7.82 4.61
N SER A 738 -28.38 6.70 3.89
CA SER A 738 -27.56 6.48 2.68
C SER A 738 -27.76 5.04 2.22
N ILE A 739 -27.44 4.69 0.98
CA ILE A 739 -27.14 3.28 0.65
C ILE A 739 -26.02 2.75 1.58
N ILE A 740 -26.09 1.49 1.99
CA ILE A 740 -25.09 0.89 2.89
C ILE A 740 -24.00 0.21 2.05
N THR A 741 -23.20 1.03 1.38
CA THR A 741 -22.07 0.56 0.55
C THR A 741 -20.75 1.28 0.87
N GLY A 742 -19.66 0.83 0.25
CA GLY A 742 -18.33 1.44 0.35
C GLY A 742 -18.33 2.96 0.22
N GLY A 743 -17.71 3.68 1.17
CA GLY A 743 -17.59 5.14 1.13
C GLY A 743 -18.74 5.92 1.76
N ARG A 744 -19.52 5.31 2.66
CA ARG A 744 -20.62 5.93 3.41
C ARG A 744 -20.62 5.50 4.87
N ARG A 745 -21.31 6.27 5.72
CA ARG A 745 -21.58 5.96 7.13
C ARG A 745 -20.34 5.72 8.00
N TYR A 746 -19.40 6.66 7.97
CA TYR A 746 -18.17 6.74 8.75
C TYR A 746 -18.34 7.77 9.88
N SER A 747 -19.04 7.39 10.95
CA SER A 747 -19.56 8.32 11.96
C SER A 747 -18.48 9.20 12.60
N LEU A 748 -17.39 8.59 13.09
CA LEU A 748 -16.23 9.29 13.64
C LEU A 748 -15.02 8.91 12.78
N PHE A 749 -14.61 9.83 11.90
CA PHE A 749 -13.68 9.54 10.83
C PHE A 749 -12.38 10.34 10.96
N ILE A 750 -11.28 9.66 11.29
CA ILE A 750 -10.00 10.26 11.63
C ILE A 750 -8.97 10.04 10.51
N GLN A 751 -8.42 11.12 10.02
CA GLN A 751 -7.33 11.16 9.03
C GLN A 751 -6.10 11.92 9.56
N GLY A 752 -6.27 12.74 10.60
CA GLY A 752 -5.21 13.47 11.29
C GLY A 752 -4.50 12.66 12.37
N GLN A 753 -3.65 13.33 13.14
CA GLN A 753 -2.79 12.69 14.15
C GLN A 753 -2.95 13.30 15.55
N LEU A 754 -2.64 12.52 16.58
CA LEU A 754 -2.71 12.93 17.99
C LEU A 754 -4.12 13.33 18.44
N ASN A 755 -5.16 12.63 17.97
CA ASN A 755 -6.55 12.92 18.28
C ASN A 755 -7.13 11.98 19.34
N LEU A 756 -8.07 12.50 20.13
CA LEU A 756 -8.81 11.78 21.16
C LEU A 756 -10.29 11.75 20.81
N VAL A 757 -10.89 10.56 20.78
CA VAL A 757 -12.33 10.36 20.62
C VAL A 757 -12.81 9.60 21.85
N GLN A 758 -13.55 10.24 22.75
CA GLN A 758 -13.94 9.64 24.03
C GLN A 758 -15.41 9.73 24.42
N ARG A 759 -15.97 8.69 25.03
CA ARG A 759 -17.36 8.69 25.55
C ARG A 759 -18.41 9.04 24.48
N ASN A 760 -18.24 8.49 23.28
CA ASN A 760 -19.18 8.67 22.18
C ASN A 760 -20.04 7.44 21.98
N TYR A 761 -21.24 7.67 21.45
CA TYR A 761 -22.17 6.62 21.04
C TYR A 761 -22.45 6.72 19.53
N THR A 762 -22.54 5.58 18.86
CA THR A 762 -22.98 5.55 17.46
C THR A 762 -23.86 4.36 17.18
N GLU A 763 -24.79 4.51 16.25
CA GLU A 763 -25.56 3.41 15.71
C GLU A 763 -25.80 3.53 14.20
N THR A 764 -26.25 2.43 13.58
CA THR A 764 -26.55 2.35 12.12
C THR A 764 -25.39 2.72 11.20
N SER A 765 -24.18 2.75 11.77
CA SER A 765 -22.93 3.06 11.08
C SER A 765 -22.50 1.86 10.22
N ARG A 766 -21.84 2.13 9.09
CA ARG A 766 -21.08 1.08 8.40
C ARG A 766 -19.78 0.86 9.16
N HIS A 767 -18.99 1.92 9.33
CA HIS A 767 -17.81 1.88 10.20
C HIS A 767 -17.95 2.99 11.25
N ALA A 768 -18.10 2.65 12.53
CA ALA A 768 -18.36 3.66 13.57
C ALA A 768 -17.12 4.49 13.91
N TYR A 769 -16.02 3.84 14.28
CA TYR A 769 -14.74 4.48 14.59
C TYR A 769 -13.71 4.12 13.52
N VAL A 770 -13.35 5.11 12.69
CA VAL A 770 -12.55 4.88 11.47
C VAL A 770 -11.26 5.67 11.54
N ILE A 771 -10.15 5.00 11.25
CA ILE A 771 -8.86 5.67 11.03
C ILE A 771 -8.43 5.40 9.59
N GLU A 772 -8.20 6.45 8.81
CA GLU A 772 -8.04 6.33 7.36
C GLU A 772 -6.68 5.74 6.94
N SER A 773 -6.46 5.66 5.63
CA SER A 773 -5.16 5.29 5.07
C SER A 773 -4.00 6.19 5.43
N ARG A 774 -2.85 5.54 5.69
CA ARG A 774 -1.55 6.16 5.91
C ARG A 774 -1.58 7.21 7.01
N VAL A 775 -2.35 6.97 8.07
CA VAL A 775 -2.45 7.87 9.21
C VAL A 775 -1.31 7.61 10.19
N GLN A 776 -0.64 8.69 10.60
CA GLN A 776 0.47 8.66 11.54
C GLN A 776 -0.06 8.89 12.96
N GLY A 777 -0.28 7.85 13.75
CA GLY A 777 -0.72 8.02 15.13
C GLY A 777 0.33 8.69 16.05
N PRO A 778 0.11 8.69 17.38
CA PRO A 778 -1.02 8.07 18.07
C PRO A 778 -2.40 8.66 17.76
N ASN A 779 -3.46 7.85 17.79
CA ASN A 779 -4.87 8.28 17.87
C ASN A 779 -5.62 7.36 18.85
N VAL A 780 -6.50 7.90 19.69
CA VAL A 780 -7.17 7.13 20.76
C VAL A 780 -8.68 7.18 20.63
N MET A 781 -9.29 6.01 20.67
CA MET A 781 -10.72 5.79 20.90
C MET A 781 -10.88 5.26 22.32
N TYR A 782 -11.43 6.05 23.23
CA TYR A 782 -11.55 5.73 24.66
C TYR A 782 -13.00 5.71 25.15
N ASP A 783 -13.43 4.63 25.80
CA ASP A 783 -14.75 4.53 26.45
C ASP A 783 -15.92 4.80 25.48
N ASN A 784 -15.84 4.28 24.26
CA ASN A 784 -16.84 4.50 23.23
C ASN A 784 -17.71 3.25 23.01
N ARG A 785 -18.94 3.44 22.53
CA ARG A 785 -19.87 2.35 22.24
C ARG A 785 -20.48 2.47 20.85
N ALA A 786 -20.55 1.36 20.12
CA ALA A 786 -21.29 1.28 18.87
C ALA A 786 -22.29 0.12 18.90
N THR A 787 -23.49 0.33 18.35
CA THR A 787 -24.52 -0.72 18.22
C THR A 787 -25.13 -0.71 16.82
N ARG A 788 -25.85 -1.78 16.45
CA ARG A 788 -26.48 -1.89 15.11
C ARG A 788 -25.52 -1.56 13.96
N GLU A 789 -24.27 -2.01 14.06
CA GLU A 789 -23.22 -1.73 13.08
C GLU A 789 -23.33 -2.67 11.87
N TYR A 790 -23.24 -2.10 10.66
CA TYR A 790 -23.24 -2.85 9.40
C TYR A 790 -21.85 -3.36 8.98
N ASN A 791 -20.78 -2.89 9.63
CA ASN A 791 -19.40 -3.35 9.42
C ASN A 791 -18.54 -3.03 10.66
N THR A 792 -17.24 -3.29 10.61
CA THR A 792 -16.33 -3.12 11.75
C THR A 792 -15.78 -1.70 11.88
N SER A 793 -15.60 -1.20 13.10
CA SER A 793 -14.67 -0.12 13.43
C SER A 793 -13.22 -0.57 13.21
N GLU A 794 -12.42 0.20 12.47
CA GLU A 794 -11.10 -0.26 12.05
C GLU A 794 -10.19 0.86 11.51
N PRO A 795 -8.87 0.68 11.53
CA PRO A 795 -8.05 1.25 10.47
C PRO A 795 -8.59 0.78 9.11
N HIS A 796 -8.86 1.70 8.19
CA HIS A 796 -9.68 1.42 7.03
C HIS A 796 -8.92 0.71 5.90
N HIS A 797 -7.70 1.17 5.60
CA HIS A 797 -6.82 0.62 4.57
C HIS A 797 -5.40 1.22 4.60
N ARG A 798 -4.42 0.58 3.97
CA ARG A 798 -3.09 1.16 3.65
C ARG A 798 -2.32 1.77 4.83
N TRP A 799 -1.92 0.92 5.77
CA TRP A 799 -0.89 1.16 6.80
C TRP A 799 -1.10 2.42 7.66
N SER A 800 -2.21 2.48 8.39
CA SER A 800 -2.33 3.37 9.54
C SER A 800 -1.49 2.85 10.71
N THR A 801 -0.97 3.74 11.55
CA THR A 801 -0.07 3.38 12.66
C THR A 801 -0.53 3.95 14.01
N GLY A 802 -0.39 3.19 15.10
CA GLY A 802 -0.58 3.70 16.47
C GLY A 802 -2.02 4.09 16.84
N GLY A 803 -3.00 3.24 16.54
CA GLY A 803 -4.35 3.42 17.09
C GLY A 803 -4.54 2.68 18.41
N LEU A 804 -5.25 3.29 19.37
CA LEU A 804 -5.70 2.63 20.59
C LEU A 804 -7.23 2.57 20.63
N TYR A 805 -7.77 1.39 20.83
CA TYR A 805 -9.15 1.18 21.28
C TYR A 805 -9.09 0.75 22.74
N ASP A 806 -9.48 1.63 23.66
CA ASP A 806 -9.42 1.42 25.11
C ASP A 806 -10.82 1.50 25.70
N ASN A 807 -11.31 0.41 26.30
CA ASN A 807 -12.69 0.28 26.77
C ASN A 807 -13.74 0.57 25.68
N VAL A 808 -13.48 0.14 24.45
CA VAL A 808 -14.42 0.30 23.34
C VAL A 808 -15.29 -0.94 23.21
N SER A 809 -16.60 -0.75 23.20
CA SER A 809 -17.60 -1.79 22.95
C SER A 809 -18.14 -1.64 21.51
N ALA A 810 -17.56 -2.41 20.57
CA ALA A 810 -17.86 -2.34 19.14
C ALA A 810 -17.34 -3.59 18.40
N ARG A 811 -17.71 -3.75 17.12
CA ARG A 811 -17.05 -4.72 16.23
C ARG A 811 -15.75 -4.11 15.71
N ILE A 812 -14.59 -4.65 16.08
CA ILE A 812 -13.26 -4.10 15.74
C ILE A 812 -12.49 -5.04 14.81
N SER A 813 -11.74 -4.49 13.86
CA SER A 813 -10.91 -5.28 12.93
C SER A 813 -9.59 -4.58 12.62
N VAL A 814 -8.45 -5.21 12.94
CA VAL A 814 -7.11 -4.75 12.56
C VAL A 814 -6.41 -5.89 11.83
N ARG A 815 -6.42 -5.86 10.50
CA ARG A 815 -6.06 -7.02 9.66
C ARG A 815 -5.46 -6.66 8.31
N ASP A 816 -4.96 -7.67 7.60
CA ASP A 816 -4.78 -7.60 6.15
C ASP A 816 -6.14 -7.71 5.45
N ARG A 817 -6.52 -6.66 4.74
CA ARG A 817 -7.78 -6.56 3.99
C ARG A 817 -7.61 -6.97 2.53
N ALA A 818 -6.42 -7.40 2.13
CA ALA A 818 -6.08 -7.92 0.82
C ALA A 818 -6.69 -7.07 -0.32
N TRP A 819 -7.48 -7.68 -1.20
CA TRP A 819 -8.11 -7.07 -2.37
C TRP A 819 -9.36 -6.23 -2.10
N LEU A 820 -9.78 -6.05 -0.84
CA LEU A 820 -10.89 -5.14 -0.54
C LEU A 820 -10.59 -3.72 -1.03
N GLY A 821 -11.66 -2.98 -1.31
CA GLY A 821 -11.59 -1.77 -2.15
C GLY A 821 -10.74 -1.99 -3.41
N SER A 822 -9.69 -1.21 -3.54
CA SER A 822 -8.73 -1.26 -4.66
C SER A 822 -7.37 -1.86 -4.27
N GLY A 823 -7.34 -2.81 -3.35
CA GLY A 823 -6.10 -3.28 -2.72
C GLY A 823 -5.83 -2.55 -1.41
N HIS A 824 -6.72 -2.75 -0.44
CA HIS A 824 -6.64 -2.14 0.89
C HIS A 824 -5.46 -2.67 1.71
N GLY A 825 -5.11 -3.95 1.56
CA GLY A 825 -3.96 -4.58 2.18
C GLY A 825 -3.92 -4.47 3.71
N TRP A 826 -2.73 -4.48 4.30
CA TRP A 826 -2.52 -4.23 5.73
C TRP A 826 -3.11 -2.90 6.15
N ALA A 827 -4.13 -2.94 7.01
CA ALA A 827 -4.85 -1.73 7.38
C ALA A 827 -4.19 -0.97 8.55
N GLY A 828 -3.75 -1.68 9.59
CA GLY A 828 -3.18 -1.08 10.81
C GLY A 828 -1.95 -1.80 11.33
N ALA A 829 -1.02 -1.03 11.90
CA ALA A 829 0.23 -1.48 12.51
C ALA A 829 0.49 -0.76 13.84
N ASN A 830 1.05 -1.45 14.85
CA ASN A 830 1.26 -0.89 16.19
C ASN A 830 -0.05 -0.44 16.88
N TYR A 831 -1.15 -1.15 16.60
CA TYR A 831 -2.45 -0.92 17.23
C TYR A 831 -2.58 -1.67 18.54
N VAL A 832 -3.35 -1.11 19.48
CA VAL A 832 -3.68 -1.75 20.76
C VAL A 832 -5.19 -1.74 20.95
N MET A 833 -5.74 -2.90 21.28
CA MET A 833 -7.11 -3.09 21.74
C MET A 833 -7.02 -3.50 23.21
N TRP A 834 -7.31 -2.57 24.11
CA TRP A 834 -7.19 -2.72 25.56
C TRP A 834 -8.59 -2.77 26.18
N ASN A 835 -8.88 -3.85 26.91
CA ASN A 835 -10.18 -4.04 27.59
C ASN A 835 -11.40 -3.77 26.68
N THR A 836 -11.32 -4.13 25.40
CA THR A 836 -12.43 -3.94 24.46
C THR A 836 -13.49 -5.03 24.62
N GLU A 837 -14.71 -4.72 24.19
CA GLU A 837 -15.81 -5.67 24.12
C GLU A 837 -16.34 -5.76 22.68
N GLY A 838 -16.89 -6.93 22.31
CA GLY A 838 -17.51 -7.13 21.00
C GLY A 838 -16.80 -8.16 20.13
N GLY A 839 -16.89 -8.04 18.81
CA GLY A 839 -16.16 -8.91 17.88
C GLY A 839 -14.82 -8.32 17.53
N LEU A 840 -13.74 -9.11 17.55
CA LEU A 840 -12.39 -8.61 17.30
C LEU A 840 -11.59 -9.51 16.36
N VAL A 841 -10.95 -8.89 15.37
CA VAL A 841 -9.82 -9.48 14.62
C VAL A 841 -8.59 -8.63 14.82
N ALA A 842 -7.46 -9.27 15.11
CA ALA A 842 -6.16 -8.64 15.26
C ALA A 842 -5.10 -9.54 14.63
N GLN A 843 -4.51 -9.11 13.51
CA GLN A 843 -3.40 -9.80 12.84
C GLN A 843 -2.11 -9.02 13.00
N LYS A 844 -0.97 -9.72 12.94
CA LYS A 844 0.38 -9.17 13.01
C LYS A 844 0.91 -8.87 11.61
N PRO A 845 1.15 -7.58 11.26
CA PRO A 845 1.84 -7.22 10.03
C PRO A 845 3.33 -7.67 10.09
N PRO A 846 3.99 -7.98 8.97
CA PRO A 846 5.34 -8.56 9.00
C PRO A 846 6.42 -7.74 9.74
N THR A 847 6.32 -6.40 9.68
CA THR A 847 7.32 -5.46 10.24
C THR A 847 6.80 -4.69 11.46
N ALA A 848 5.67 -5.08 12.04
CA ALA A 848 5.04 -4.38 13.16
C ALA A 848 4.25 -5.36 14.03
N GLN A 849 3.58 -4.87 15.08
CA GLN A 849 2.73 -5.72 15.91
C GLN A 849 1.44 -5.04 16.32
N ASN A 850 0.36 -5.80 16.33
CA ASN A 850 -0.91 -5.36 16.90
C ASN A 850 -1.19 -6.16 18.18
N TYR A 851 -1.83 -5.55 19.16
CA TYR A 851 -2.02 -6.12 20.50
C TYR A 851 -3.50 -6.14 20.86
N ALA A 852 -3.99 -7.29 21.33
CA ALA A 852 -5.33 -7.47 21.91
C ALA A 852 -5.17 -7.97 23.35
N ILE A 853 -5.47 -7.12 24.32
CA ILE A 853 -5.22 -7.39 25.74
C ILE A 853 -6.50 -7.13 26.52
N GLY A 854 -6.98 -8.17 27.22
CA GLY A 854 -8.17 -8.06 28.07
C GLY A 854 -9.50 -7.98 27.32
N HIS A 855 -9.55 -8.49 26.09
CA HIS A 855 -10.75 -8.44 25.26
C HIS A 855 -11.84 -9.41 25.75
N VAL A 856 -13.09 -8.95 25.81
CA VAL A 856 -14.27 -9.77 26.17
C VAL A 856 -15.20 -9.89 24.97
N PRO A 857 -15.38 -11.10 24.39
CA PRO A 857 -16.31 -11.29 23.29
C PRO A 857 -17.77 -11.19 23.75
N THR A 858 -18.64 -10.60 22.93
CA THR A 858 -20.11 -10.61 23.12
C THR A 858 -20.79 -11.51 22.09
N GLU A 859 -22.05 -11.92 22.31
CA GLU A 859 -22.79 -12.80 21.38
C GLU A 859 -22.88 -12.20 19.96
N ASP A 860 -23.04 -10.88 19.84
CA ASP A 860 -23.02 -10.14 18.57
C ASP A 860 -21.63 -10.10 17.90
N GLY A 861 -20.57 -10.38 18.68
CA GLY A 861 -19.17 -10.28 18.30
C GLY A 861 -18.54 -11.53 17.69
N LEU A 862 -19.16 -12.71 17.82
CA LEU A 862 -18.62 -14.00 17.34
C LEU A 862 -18.46 -14.11 15.81
N ASN A 863 -18.82 -13.06 15.06
CA ASN A 863 -18.90 -13.06 13.60
C ASN A 863 -17.79 -12.27 12.87
N VAL A 864 -16.89 -11.56 13.58
CA VAL A 864 -15.78 -10.87 12.88
C VAL A 864 -14.66 -11.88 12.62
N ARG A 865 -14.46 -12.25 11.34
CA ARG A 865 -13.42 -13.20 10.92
C ARG A 865 -12.37 -12.50 10.05
N PRO A 866 -11.10 -12.92 10.06
CA PRO A 866 -10.12 -12.41 9.11
C PRO A 866 -10.57 -12.69 7.68
N LEU A 867 -10.23 -11.80 6.75
CA LEU A 867 -10.52 -12.03 5.33
C LEU A 867 -9.57 -13.08 4.75
N VAL A 868 -8.28 -12.99 5.11
CA VAL A 868 -7.20 -13.88 4.68
C VAL A 868 -6.44 -14.40 5.91
N PRO A 869 -5.92 -15.64 5.90
CA PRO A 869 -5.98 -16.60 4.79
C PRO A 869 -7.38 -17.16 4.54
N ASN A 870 -7.65 -17.53 3.28
CA ASN A 870 -8.86 -18.25 2.85
C ASN A 870 -8.54 -19.10 1.59
N ASP A 871 -9.53 -19.79 1.02
CA ASP A 871 -9.33 -20.65 -0.15
C ASP A 871 -8.78 -19.91 -1.39
N TYR A 872 -8.99 -18.59 -1.49
CA TYR A 872 -8.52 -17.76 -2.61
C TYR A 872 -7.11 -17.20 -2.39
N ASP A 873 -6.78 -16.78 -1.16
CA ASP A 873 -5.42 -16.41 -0.75
C ASP A 873 -5.04 -17.21 0.51
N PRO A 874 -4.38 -18.37 0.34
CA PRO A 874 -4.06 -19.27 1.45
C PRO A 874 -2.78 -18.86 2.19
N ARG A 875 -2.09 -17.79 1.78
CA ARG A 875 -0.81 -17.41 2.39
C ARG A 875 -1.02 -17.02 3.85
N PRO A 876 -0.17 -17.49 4.78
CA PRO A 876 -0.41 -17.33 6.21
C PRO A 876 -0.35 -15.86 6.64
N ARG A 877 -1.27 -15.46 7.52
CA ARG A 877 -1.18 -14.22 8.30
C ARG A 877 -1.12 -14.61 9.77
N GLU A 878 -0.11 -14.16 10.47
CA GLU A 878 0.00 -14.39 11.91
C GLU A 878 -1.05 -13.57 12.67
N ASP A 879 -1.55 -14.13 13.77
CA ASP A 879 -2.33 -13.37 14.73
C ASP A 879 -1.46 -12.31 15.42
N GLY A 880 -2.09 -11.22 15.84
CA GLY A 880 -1.47 -10.25 16.74
C GLY A 880 -1.09 -10.87 18.09
N TYR A 881 -0.56 -10.05 19.00
CA TYR A 881 -0.37 -10.48 20.37
C TYR A 881 -1.72 -10.53 21.10
N TRP A 882 -2.15 -11.71 21.54
CA TRP A 882 -3.37 -11.88 22.32
C TRP A 882 -3.06 -12.27 23.77
N GLU A 883 -3.67 -11.58 24.73
CA GLU A 883 -3.53 -11.89 26.15
C GLU A 883 -4.82 -11.66 26.93
N SER A 884 -5.11 -12.58 27.86
CA SER A 884 -6.27 -12.51 28.77
C SER A 884 -7.64 -12.40 28.06
N THR A 885 -7.82 -13.06 26.91
CA THR A 885 -9.13 -13.14 26.24
C THR A 885 -10.21 -13.72 27.17
N GLY A 886 -11.39 -13.12 27.16
CA GLY A 886 -12.55 -13.50 27.98
C GLY A 886 -12.61 -12.81 29.34
N ARG A 887 -11.65 -11.93 29.67
CA ARG A 887 -11.66 -11.12 30.90
C ARG A 887 -10.92 -9.81 30.70
N HIS A 888 -11.35 -8.75 31.38
CA HIS A 888 -10.57 -7.52 31.43
C HIS A 888 -9.33 -7.66 32.32
N VAL A 889 -8.33 -6.83 32.05
CA VAL A 889 -7.10 -6.69 32.82
C VAL A 889 -7.04 -5.35 33.56
N ALA A 890 -6.20 -5.25 34.59
CA ALA A 890 -5.79 -3.99 35.18
C ALA A 890 -4.50 -3.46 34.48
N PRO A 891 -4.31 -2.13 34.37
CA PRO A 891 -5.27 -1.08 34.74
C PRO A 891 -6.52 -1.10 33.84
N GLN A 892 -7.63 -0.58 34.34
CA GLN A 892 -8.89 -0.57 33.59
C GLN A 892 -8.76 0.17 32.26
N SER A 893 -7.95 1.24 32.20
CA SER A 893 -7.58 1.91 30.96
C SER A 893 -6.08 2.11 30.89
N LEU A 894 -5.51 1.74 29.75
CA LEU A 894 -4.11 1.99 29.40
C LEU A 894 -3.88 3.50 29.21
N PHE A 895 -4.74 4.17 28.46
CA PHE A 895 -4.65 5.60 28.16
C PHE A 895 -4.67 6.45 29.44
N ILE A 896 -5.63 6.19 30.34
CA ILE A 896 -5.77 6.94 31.59
C ILE A 896 -4.54 6.73 32.49
N GLN A 897 -4.04 5.49 32.61
CA GLN A 897 -2.84 5.24 33.41
C GLN A 897 -1.60 5.90 32.79
N GLN A 898 -1.45 5.89 31.46
CA GLN A 898 -0.36 6.61 30.77
C GLN A 898 -0.43 8.12 31.00
N LEU A 899 -1.62 8.71 30.93
CA LEU A 899 -1.82 10.13 31.21
C LEU A 899 -1.47 10.47 32.65
N LYS A 900 -1.89 9.63 33.60
CA LYS A 900 -1.52 9.77 35.00
C LYS A 900 -0.01 9.70 35.22
N ASP A 901 0.68 8.79 34.54
CA ASP A 901 2.14 8.67 34.62
C ASP A 901 2.86 9.91 34.06
N ARG A 902 2.30 10.51 33.00
CA ARG A 902 2.88 11.67 32.32
C ARG A 902 2.63 12.97 33.09
N LEU A 903 1.39 13.23 33.49
CA LEU A 903 0.93 14.52 34.00
C LEU A 903 0.31 14.48 35.41
N GLY A 904 0.14 13.31 36.01
CA GLY A 904 -0.46 13.15 37.34
C GLY A 904 -1.98 13.03 37.32
N GLN A 905 -2.58 12.92 38.51
CA GLN A 905 -4.02 12.67 38.69
C GLN A 905 -4.90 13.84 38.21
N GLU A 906 -4.46 15.09 38.42
CA GLU A 906 -5.20 16.28 38.00
C GLU A 906 -5.52 16.28 36.50
N ALA A 907 -4.55 15.87 35.67
CA ALA A 907 -4.74 15.74 34.23
C ALA A 907 -5.78 14.67 33.84
N VAL A 908 -5.92 13.60 34.63
CA VAL A 908 -6.98 12.61 34.45
C VAL A 908 -8.33 13.21 34.85
N ASP A 909 -8.38 13.93 35.96
CA ASP A 909 -9.61 14.57 36.45
C ASP A 909 -10.13 15.64 35.47
N HIS A 910 -9.24 16.26 34.70
CA HIS A 910 -9.58 17.17 33.60
C HIS A 910 -10.30 16.51 32.42
N LEU A 911 -10.23 15.19 32.25
CA LEU A 911 -10.96 14.47 31.20
C LEU A 911 -12.42 14.20 31.56
N ALA A 912 -12.81 14.41 32.82
CA ALA A 912 -14.18 14.21 33.27
C ALA A 912 -15.15 15.08 32.47
N ARG A 913 -16.33 14.53 32.19
CA ARG A 913 -17.44 15.28 31.59
C ARG A 913 -17.84 16.43 32.51
N THR A 914 -17.94 17.64 31.97
CA THR A 914 -18.44 18.83 32.67
C THR A 914 -19.58 19.48 31.90
N PRO A 915 -20.52 20.16 32.60
CA PRO A 915 -21.50 21.01 31.93
C PRO A 915 -20.81 22.02 31.00
N VAL A 916 -21.48 22.37 29.90
CA VAL A 916 -21.00 23.30 28.88
C VAL A 916 -21.84 24.57 28.95
N GLY A 917 -21.20 25.74 29.01
CA GLY A 917 -21.88 27.04 29.02
C GLY A 917 -22.78 27.27 30.25
N GLY A 918 -23.81 28.09 30.07
CA GLY A 918 -24.79 28.44 31.09
C GLY A 918 -24.45 29.68 31.94
N GLY A 919 -25.48 30.27 32.55
CA GLY A 919 -25.32 31.40 33.47
C GLY A 919 -24.67 32.61 32.80
N ALA A 920 -23.61 33.17 33.41
CA ALA A 920 -22.92 34.35 32.89
C ALA A 920 -22.20 34.09 31.56
N LEU A 921 -21.77 32.85 31.29
CA LEU A 921 -21.06 32.49 30.06
C LEU A 921 -21.90 32.65 28.80
N ASP A 922 -23.24 32.62 28.95
CA ASP A 922 -24.20 32.71 27.86
C ASP A 922 -24.88 34.08 27.79
N VAL A 923 -24.44 35.04 28.61
CA VAL A 923 -24.85 36.43 28.51
C VAL A 923 -23.77 37.16 27.72
N PRO A 924 -24.05 37.59 26.47
CA PRO A 924 -23.05 38.32 25.69
C PRO A 924 -22.52 39.52 26.46
N GLU A 925 -21.20 39.60 26.61
CA GLU A 925 -20.57 40.84 27.03
C GLU A 925 -20.64 41.78 25.82
N LEU A 926 -21.42 42.86 25.94
CA LEU A 926 -21.44 43.88 24.89
C LEU A 926 -20.03 44.50 24.82
N PRO A 927 -19.43 44.61 23.62
CA PRO A 927 -18.12 45.23 23.46
C PRO A 927 -18.07 46.70 23.91
#